data_AF-A0A966NQZ1-F1
#
_entry.id   AF-A0A966NQZ1-F1
#
_cell.length_a   1.000
_cell.length_b   1.000
_cell.length_c   1.000
_cell.angle_alpha   90.00
_cell.angle_beta   90.00
_cell.angle_gamma   90.00
#
_symmetry.space_group_name_H-M   'P 1'
#
loop_
_entity.id
_entity.type
_entity.pdbx_description
1 polymer ?
#
loop_
_entity_poly.entity_id
_entity_poly.type
_entity_poly.pdbx_seq_one_letter_code
_entity_poly.pdbx_strand_id
1 'polypeptide(L)'
;MNYSFTERKRIRKSFAKRPNNHQVPYLLTIQLESYAKFLQADKPATARANEGLQSAFTSIFPIVSNNGYARMEYVSYQLSPPPFDVKECQQRGLTYHSALRAKVRLIINDREAPQKVKEVKEQEVYMGEIPLMTDTGSFVINGTERVIVSQLHRSPGVFFEHDKGKTHSSGKLLFSARIIPYRGSWLDFEFDPKDILYFRVDRRRKMPVTILLKAIGLNNEQILANFFNFDHFTLSQSGASMEFVPERLRGEVARFDIVDKNGVVVVQKDKRINAKHIRELEAAKTKIITVPDDSLIGRVVAKNIVDPDSGEVLASANDEITEDLLAKLRESGIKQFETIYTNDLDCGAYISQTLRMDETADQTAARIAIYRMMRPGEPPTEDAVEALFQRLFYSEDSYDLSRVGRMKVNSRLGRSEMEGPMVLSNEDIMDTIKILVDLRNGKGEVDDIDHLGNRRVRCVGELAENQFRAGLSRVERAVKERLGQAETENLMPHDLINSKPISSAIREFFGSSQLSQFMDQTNPLSEITHKRRISALGPGGLTRERAGFEVRDVHPTHYGRVCPIETPEGPNIGLINSLALFARLNEHGFLETPYRKVSNGKVTDQVEYLSAIEEAKYTIAQANATIDKNGKLADELVSARQAGETMMVGPERIDYIDVAPSQIVSAAASLVPFLEHDDANRALMGANMQRQAVPCLRPDKPLVGTGLERIVALDSGTVVMATRGGVVDYVDANRIVIRVNDDETAAGEVGVDIYNLIKYTRSNQNTNINQRPIVQVGDHVVMSIVPNCGNCEWCKKGVPNFCSTAGDAMSVGGLFDKTSRLSENGEKLNQFLCVASFAEYAVVPASGAVVIPKEMPLDRAALLSCAVLTGYGAVVNTAKVTAGSSVAVFGCGGVGLNSVQGARIVGARTIIAVDVNDEKLEIAKKLGATHTVNASNEDPVAAVKKICGGADFVFDASGREATISQAWLATAVQGQLTLVGLLKNGAQLTIDAGPFVNEQSIKGCYFGSANLQRDVISLVKSYLSGQLFLD
;
A
#
# COMPACT_ATOMS: atom_id res chain seq x y z
N MET A 1 19.46 20.18 -6.72
CA MET A 1 18.12 19.66 -7.08
C MET A 1 17.52 20.60 -8.10
N ASN A 2 17.10 20.06 -9.25
CA ASN A 2 16.35 20.82 -10.24
C ASN A 2 14.86 20.74 -9.87
N TYR A 3 14.21 21.88 -9.63
CA TYR A 3 12.76 21.94 -9.38
C TYR A 3 11.99 22.01 -10.70
N SER A 4 10.86 21.31 -10.78
CA SER A 4 9.89 21.38 -11.89
C SER A 4 9.24 22.78 -11.97
N PHE A 5 8.66 23.12 -13.14
CA PHE A 5 8.03 24.43 -13.35
C PHE A 5 6.96 24.76 -12.29
N THR A 6 6.15 23.77 -11.90
CA THR A 6 5.10 23.95 -10.89
C THR A 6 5.66 24.06 -9.46
N GLU A 7 6.79 23.40 -9.16
CA GLU A 7 7.46 23.55 -7.86
C GLU A 7 8.11 24.91 -7.69
N ARG A 8 8.67 25.47 -8.77
CA ARG A 8 9.27 26.81 -8.75
C ARG A 8 8.26 27.89 -8.39
N LYS A 9 6.98 27.72 -8.76
CA LYS A 9 5.90 28.65 -8.36
C LYS A 9 5.71 28.69 -6.84
N ARG A 10 5.95 27.58 -6.13
CA ARG A 10 5.79 27.50 -4.67
C ARG A 10 6.57 26.34 -4.07
N ILE A 11 7.64 26.66 -3.35
CA ILE A 11 8.46 25.69 -2.63
C ILE A 11 7.99 25.60 -1.18
N ARG A 12 7.63 24.39 -0.71
CA ARG A 12 7.39 24.10 0.70
C ARG A 12 8.74 23.88 1.39
N LYS A 13 9.01 24.58 2.49
CA LYS A 13 10.17 24.31 3.34
C LYS A 13 9.95 22.99 4.08
N SER A 14 10.85 22.02 3.89
CA SER A 14 10.85 20.76 4.65
C SER A 14 11.72 20.90 5.89
N PHE A 15 11.26 20.37 7.02
CA PHE A 15 12.01 20.27 8.28
C PHE A 15 12.58 18.87 8.51
N ALA A 16 12.40 17.95 7.55
CA ALA A 16 12.92 16.59 7.65
C ALA A 16 14.46 16.63 7.74
N LYS A 17 15.02 16.05 8.80
CA LYS A 17 16.47 15.93 9.00
C LYS A 17 17.09 14.84 8.14
N ARG A 18 16.28 13.87 7.70
CA ARG A 18 16.70 12.74 6.87
C ARG A 18 16.25 12.97 5.42
N PRO A 19 17.12 12.72 4.43
CA PRO A 19 16.70 12.69 3.04
C PRO A 19 15.78 11.49 2.82
N ASN A 20 14.61 11.73 2.23
CA ASN A 20 13.70 10.65 1.85
C ASN A 20 14.22 10.08 0.52
N ASN A 21 15.08 9.06 0.60
CA ASN A 21 15.74 8.49 -0.58
C ASN A 21 14.80 7.59 -1.40
N HIS A 22 13.65 7.19 -0.86
CA HIS A 22 12.68 6.36 -1.56
C HIS A 22 11.41 7.15 -1.85
N GLN A 23 11.00 7.15 -3.12
CA GLN A 23 9.77 7.82 -3.54
C GLN A 23 8.56 6.96 -3.16
N VAL A 24 7.47 7.62 -2.78
CA VAL A 24 6.19 6.94 -2.54
C VAL A 24 5.74 6.31 -3.86
N PRO A 25 5.38 5.01 -3.88
CA PRO A 25 4.88 4.37 -5.08
C PRO A 25 3.53 4.96 -5.47
N TYR A 26 3.17 4.81 -6.74
CA TYR A 26 1.87 5.27 -7.22
C TYR A 26 0.73 4.64 -6.42
N LEU A 27 -0.14 5.47 -5.85
CA LEU A 27 -1.07 5.03 -4.81
C LEU A 27 -2.17 4.09 -5.32
N LEU A 28 -2.41 4.00 -6.63
CA LEU A 28 -3.47 3.17 -7.21
C LEU A 28 -2.98 1.91 -7.93
N THR A 29 -1.67 1.64 -7.89
CA THR A 29 -1.02 0.52 -8.61
C THR A 29 -1.71 -0.82 -8.38
N ILE A 30 -2.05 -1.16 -7.13
CA ILE A 30 -2.64 -2.46 -6.78
C ILE A 30 -3.95 -2.73 -7.55
N GLN A 31 -4.82 -1.74 -7.67
CA GLN A 31 -6.11 -1.89 -8.36
C GLN A 31 -5.91 -1.99 -9.87
N LEU A 32 -5.12 -1.07 -10.44
CA LEU A 32 -4.87 -0.99 -11.87
C LEU A 32 -4.16 -2.24 -12.39
N GLU A 33 -3.05 -2.64 -11.76
CA GLU A 33 -2.29 -3.82 -12.17
C GLU A 33 -3.08 -5.10 -12.00
N SER A 34 -3.87 -5.23 -10.92
CA SER A 34 -4.70 -6.42 -10.72
C SER A 34 -5.73 -6.59 -11.83
N TYR A 35 -6.39 -5.51 -12.24
CA TYR A 35 -7.40 -5.58 -13.30
C TYR A 35 -6.78 -5.73 -14.69
N ALA A 36 -5.61 -5.11 -14.92
CA ALA A 36 -4.83 -5.31 -16.14
C ALA A 36 -4.39 -6.77 -16.30
N LYS A 37 -3.92 -7.43 -15.24
CA LYS A 37 -3.60 -8.88 -15.23
C LYS A 37 -4.83 -9.75 -15.49
N PHE A 38 -6.00 -9.33 -15.02
CA PHE A 38 -7.26 -10.05 -15.31
C PHE A 38 -7.64 -9.99 -16.80
N LEU A 39 -7.56 -8.81 -17.42
CA LEU A 39 -7.99 -8.60 -18.81
C LEU A 39 -6.93 -8.96 -19.86
N GLN A 40 -5.65 -8.73 -19.57
CA GLN A 40 -4.52 -8.83 -20.51
C GLN A 40 -4.81 -8.23 -21.90
N ALA A 41 -5.50 -7.08 -21.93
CA ALA A 41 -6.00 -6.46 -23.15
C ALA A 41 -4.87 -6.02 -24.11
N ASP A 42 -3.76 -5.53 -23.56
CA ASP A 42 -2.61 -5.01 -24.32
C ASP A 42 -1.68 -6.12 -24.84
N LYS A 43 -1.90 -7.37 -24.44
CA LYS A 43 -1.07 -8.51 -24.86
C LYS A 43 -1.70 -9.23 -26.05
N PRO A 44 -0.93 -9.54 -27.11
CA PRO A 44 -1.42 -10.38 -28.20
C PRO A 44 -1.74 -11.78 -27.67
N ALA A 45 -2.70 -12.47 -28.31
CA ALA A 45 -3.23 -13.75 -27.80
C ALA A 45 -2.16 -14.81 -27.51
N THR A 46 -1.06 -14.85 -28.28
CA THR A 46 0.05 -15.79 -28.12
C THR A 46 0.98 -15.47 -26.95
N ALA A 47 0.99 -14.22 -26.45
CA ALA A 47 1.87 -13.78 -25.37
C ALA A 47 1.13 -13.62 -24.03
N ARG A 48 -0.16 -14.00 -23.96
CA ARG A 48 -0.93 -13.95 -22.71
C ARG A 48 -0.48 -15.05 -21.76
N ALA A 49 -0.22 -14.67 -20.52
CA ALA A 49 0.06 -15.61 -19.45
C ALA A 49 -1.23 -16.34 -19.04
N ASN A 50 -1.11 -17.53 -18.45
CA ASN A 50 -2.25 -18.32 -17.97
C ASN A 50 -2.81 -17.76 -16.65
N GLU A 51 -3.29 -16.51 -16.68
CA GLU A 51 -3.84 -15.73 -15.57
C GLU A 51 -5.12 -14.99 -16.01
N GLY A 52 -6.02 -14.67 -15.08
CA GLY A 52 -7.22 -13.89 -15.39
C GLY A 52 -8.21 -14.61 -16.30
N LEU A 53 -8.71 -13.90 -17.32
CA LEU A 53 -9.63 -14.47 -18.32
C LEU A 53 -9.03 -15.71 -19.02
N GLN A 54 -7.74 -15.67 -19.36
CA GLN A 54 -7.06 -16.80 -20.00
C GLN A 54 -7.11 -18.06 -19.11
N SER A 55 -6.75 -17.91 -17.83
CA SER A 55 -6.82 -19.01 -16.86
C SER A 55 -8.24 -19.55 -16.70
N ALA A 56 -9.23 -18.66 -16.59
CA ALA A 56 -10.61 -19.09 -16.48
C ALA A 56 -11.10 -19.89 -17.69
N PHE A 57 -10.74 -19.49 -18.92
CA PHE A 57 -11.05 -20.28 -20.12
C PHE A 57 -10.31 -21.61 -20.16
N THR A 58 -8.99 -21.61 -19.98
CA THR A 58 -8.16 -22.83 -20.01
C THR A 58 -8.52 -23.81 -18.89
N SER A 59 -9.08 -23.35 -17.77
CA SER A 59 -9.52 -24.22 -16.68
C SER A 59 -10.80 -25.01 -16.98
N ILE A 60 -11.62 -24.56 -17.94
CA ILE A 60 -12.92 -25.18 -18.25
C ILE A 60 -12.91 -25.86 -19.62
N PHE A 61 -12.13 -25.34 -20.55
CA PHE A 61 -11.96 -25.93 -21.88
C PHE A 61 -10.72 -26.84 -21.89
N PRO A 62 -10.76 -28.01 -22.53
CA PRO A 62 -11.81 -28.46 -23.45
C PRO A 62 -13.04 -29.09 -22.76
N ILE A 63 -14.22 -28.77 -23.27
CA ILE A 63 -15.48 -29.39 -22.81
C ILE A 63 -15.76 -30.61 -23.67
N VAL A 64 -15.77 -31.80 -23.07
CA VAL A 64 -15.99 -33.07 -23.77
C VAL A 64 -17.40 -33.59 -23.51
N SER A 65 -18.07 -34.09 -24.54
CA SER A 65 -19.40 -34.71 -24.45
C SER A 65 -19.37 -35.98 -23.59
N ASN A 66 -20.51 -36.35 -23.00
CA ASN A 66 -20.60 -37.57 -22.16
C ASN A 66 -20.27 -38.85 -22.94
N ASN A 67 -20.46 -38.86 -24.26
CA ASN A 67 -20.15 -39.98 -25.14
C ASN A 67 -18.75 -39.89 -25.79
N GLY A 68 -17.98 -38.82 -25.54
CA GLY A 68 -16.61 -38.65 -26.05
C GLY A 68 -16.47 -38.29 -27.53
N TYR A 69 -17.56 -38.27 -28.31
CA TYR A 69 -17.51 -38.03 -29.76
C TYR A 69 -17.45 -36.56 -30.17
N ALA A 70 -17.74 -35.63 -29.26
CA ALA A 70 -17.64 -34.19 -29.54
C ALA A 70 -16.89 -33.48 -28.43
N ARG A 71 -16.02 -32.55 -28.79
CA ARG A 71 -15.36 -31.67 -27.83
C ARG A 71 -15.29 -30.24 -28.32
N MET A 72 -15.40 -29.31 -27.39
CA MET A 72 -15.26 -27.88 -27.66
C MET A 72 -13.97 -27.38 -27.05
N GLU A 73 -13.11 -26.77 -27.87
CA GLU A 73 -11.82 -26.22 -27.51
C GLU A 73 -11.88 -24.69 -27.52
N TYR A 74 -11.14 -24.07 -26.59
CA TYR A 74 -10.92 -22.63 -26.56
C TYR A 74 -9.64 -22.28 -27.33
N VAL A 75 -9.70 -21.27 -28.20
CA VAL A 75 -8.55 -20.81 -29.00
C VAL A 75 -8.00 -19.50 -28.47
N SER A 76 -8.83 -18.47 -28.36
CA SER A 76 -8.45 -17.13 -27.88
C SER A 76 -9.67 -16.29 -27.52
N TYR A 77 -9.49 -15.15 -26.85
CA TYR A 77 -10.55 -14.14 -26.68
C TYR A 77 -10.12 -12.77 -27.19
N GLN A 78 -11.10 -11.94 -27.53
CA GLN A 78 -10.94 -10.54 -27.88
C GLN A 78 -11.92 -9.69 -27.10
N LEU A 79 -11.43 -8.53 -26.66
CA LEU A 79 -12.24 -7.46 -26.06
C LEU A 79 -12.53 -6.43 -27.15
N SER A 80 -13.81 -6.17 -27.38
CA SER A 80 -14.23 -5.13 -28.33
C SER A 80 -14.01 -3.73 -27.72
N PRO A 81 -13.78 -2.69 -28.53
CA PRO A 81 -13.76 -1.33 -27.99
C PRO A 81 -15.10 -1.01 -27.32
N PRO A 82 -15.10 -0.24 -26.21
CA PRO A 82 -16.33 0.13 -25.53
C PRO A 82 -17.21 0.98 -26.48
N PRO A 83 -18.53 0.75 -26.50
CA PRO A 83 -19.44 1.48 -27.39
C PRO A 83 -19.59 2.97 -27.04
N PHE A 84 -19.37 3.32 -25.77
CA PHE A 84 -19.48 4.67 -25.22
C PHE A 84 -18.29 4.93 -24.29
N ASP A 85 -17.89 6.20 -24.19
CA ASP A 85 -16.86 6.60 -23.24
C ASP A 85 -17.42 6.70 -21.80
N VAL A 86 -16.53 6.93 -20.82
CA VAL A 86 -16.90 7.04 -19.40
C VAL A 86 -17.93 8.16 -19.16
N LYS A 87 -17.81 9.30 -19.84
CA LYS A 87 -18.69 10.48 -19.62
C LYS A 87 -20.07 10.23 -20.20
N GLU A 88 -20.16 9.62 -21.38
CA GLU A 88 -21.41 9.22 -22.00
C GLU A 88 -22.14 8.17 -21.17
N CYS A 89 -21.42 7.19 -20.62
CA CYS A 89 -22.00 6.20 -19.72
C CYS A 89 -22.60 6.84 -18.46
N GLN A 90 -21.90 7.80 -17.86
CA GLN A 90 -22.40 8.56 -16.70
C GLN A 90 -23.68 9.34 -17.03
N GLN A 91 -23.71 10.06 -18.16
CA GLN A 91 -24.87 10.87 -18.56
C GLN A 91 -26.09 10.01 -18.93
N ARG A 92 -25.87 8.88 -19.59
CA ARG A 92 -26.95 7.99 -20.07
C ARG A 92 -27.42 6.98 -19.03
N GLY A 93 -26.75 6.88 -17.87
CA GLY A 93 -27.07 5.87 -16.87
C GLY A 93 -26.64 4.45 -17.28
N LEU A 94 -25.63 4.33 -18.15
CA LEU A 94 -25.14 3.05 -18.68
C LEU A 94 -23.91 2.54 -17.92
N THR A 95 -23.60 1.26 -18.08
CA THR A 95 -22.37 0.66 -17.56
C THR A 95 -21.24 0.79 -18.59
N TYR A 96 -20.06 1.25 -18.16
CA TYR A 96 -18.87 1.30 -19.01
C TYR A 96 -18.26 -0.11 -19.12
N HIS A 97 -18.31 -0.70 -20.31
CA HIS A 97 -17.97 -2.11 -20.52
C HIS A 97 -17.39 -2.37 -21.91
N SER A 98 -16.76 -3.53 -22.05
CA SER A 98 -16.33 -4.12 -23.31
C SER A 98 -17.07 -5.42 -23.56
N ALA A 99 -17.44 -5.66 -24.82
CA ALA A 99 -17.98 -6.95 -25.26
C ALA A 99 -16.85 -7.98 -25.37
N LEU A 100 -16.96 -9.08 -24.63
CA LEU A 100 -16.03 -10.20 -24.67
C LEU A 100 -16.49 -11.20 -25.74
N ARG A 101 -15.59 -11.51 -26.69
CA ARG A 101 -15.80 -12.55 -27.70
C ARG A 101 -14.72 -13.62 -27.55
N ALA A 102 -15.12 -14.88 -27.51
CA ALA A 102 -14.20 -16.01 -27.47
C ALA A 102 -14.25 -16.77 -28.79
N LYS A 103 -13.08 -17.02 -29.37
CA LYS A 103 -12.89 -17.91 -30.51
C LYS A 103 -12.83 -19.34 -30.00
N VAL A 104 -13.84 -20.13 -30.36
CA VAL A 104 -14.00 -21.52 -29.93
C VAL A 104 -14.05 -22.44 -31.15
N ARG A 105 -13.62 -23.69 -30.95
CA ARG A 105 -13.57 -24.71 -31.98
C ARG A 105 -14.34 -25.94 -31.51
N LEU A 106 -15.39 -26.30 -32.24
CA LEU A 106 -16.11 -27.55 -32.06
C LEU A 106 -15.46 -28.62 -32.94
N ILE A 107 -15.00 -29.70 -32.32
CA ILE A 107 -14.41 -30.86 -32.98
C ILE A 107 -15.35 -32.04 -32.78
N ILE A 108 -15.78 -32.64 -33.89
CA ILE A 108 -16.59 -33.86 -33.90
C ILE A 108 -15.70 -34.99 -34.42
N ASN A 109 -15.56 -36.04 -33.63
CA ASN A 109 -14.80 -37.24 -33.95
C ASN A 109 -15.69 -38.28 -34.63
N ASP A 110 -15.10 -39.16 -35.41
CA ASP A 110 -15.81 -40.27 -36.04
C ASP A 110 -16.28 -41.29 -34.98
N ARG A 111 -17.48 -41.86 -35.17
CA ARG A 111 -18.03 -42.89 -34.27
C ARG A 111 -17.30 -44.23 -34.43
N GLU A 112 -16.82 -44.54 -35.64
CA GLU A 112 -16.12 -45.80 -35.94
C GLU A 112 -14.62 -45.72 -35.64
N ALA A 113 -14.06 -44.50 -35.66
CA ALA A 113 -12.66 -44.22 -35.33
C ALA A 113 -12.55 -42.97 -34.43
N PRO A 114 -12.71 -43.10 -33.10
CA PRO A 114 -12.78 -41.95 -32.17
C PRO A 114 -11.55 -41.04 -32.16
N GLN A 115 -10.40 -41.51 -32.64
CA GLN A 115 -9.18 -40.70 -32.79
C GLN A 115 -9.13 -39.88 -34.09
N LYS A 116 -10.01 -40.15 -35.05
CA LYS A 116 -10.06 -39.45 -36.34
C LYS A 116 -11.09 -38.33 -36.27
N VAL A 117 -10.62 -37.10 -36.47
CA VAL A 117 -11.48 -35.92 -36.53
C VAL A 117 -12.30 -35.97 -37.83
N LYS A 118 -13.63 -35.89 -37.70
CA LYS A 118 -14.58 -35.86 -38.81
C LYS A 118 -14.82 -34.44 -39.29
N GLU A 119 -15.08 -33.53 -38.37
CA GLU A 119 -15.43 -32.14 -38.69
C GLU A 119 -14.88 -31.17 -37.64
N VAL A 120 -14.42 -30.01 -38.10
CA VAL A 120 -13.94 -28.91 -37.24
C VAL A 120 -14.68 -27.64 -37.63
N LYS A 121 -15.41 -27.07 -36.68
CA LYS A 121 -16.13 -25.80 -36.83
C LYS A 121 -15.56 -24.76 -35.88
N GLU A 122 -14.96 -23.71 -36.42
CA GLU A 122 -14.35 -22.63 -35.64
C GLU A 122 -15.16 -21.34 -35.80
N GLN A 123 -15.50 -20.68 -34.69
CA GLN A 123 -16.29 -19.45 -34.71
C GLN A 123 -15.97 -18.55 -33.51
N GLU A 124 -16.14 -17.24 -33.69
CA GLU A 124 -16.15 -16.27 -32.60
C GLU A 124 -17.54 -16.14 -32.00
N VAL A 125 -17.64 -16.38 -30.70
CA VAL A 125 -18.89 -16.38 -29.95
C VAL A 125 -18.86 -15.28 -28.89
N TYR A 126 -19.99 -14.59 -28.75
CA TYR A 126 -20.15 -13.56 -27.73
C TYR A 126 -20.33 -14.19 -26.34
N MET A 127 -19.47 -13.80 -25.40
CA MET A 127 -19.41 -14.35 -24.03
C MET A 127 -19.99 -13.42 -22.96
N GLY A 128 -20.51 -12.25 -23.36
CA GLY A 128 -21.06 -11.26 -22.44
C GLY A 128 -20.26 -9.96 -22.37
N GLU A 129 -20.60 -9.15 -21.38
CA GLU A 129 -20.02 -7.81 -21.16
C GLU A 129 -19.15 -7.84 -19.91
N ILE A 130 -17.94 -7.28 -20.02
CA ILE A 130 -17.03 -7.11 -18.90
C ILE A 130 -16.92 -5.61 -18.62
N PRO A 131 -17.34 -5.14 -17.43
CA PRO A 131 -17.13 -3.74 -17.02
C PRO A 131 -15.66 -3.36 -17.13
N LEU A 132 -15.35 -2.20 -17.68
CA LEU A 132 -13.97 -1.72 -17.78
C LEU A 132 -13.64 -0.81 -16.60
N MET A 133 -12.39 -0.89 -16.15
CA MET A 133 -11.85 0.01 -15.13
C MET A 133 -11.44 1.33 -15.78
N THR A 134 -11.72 2.45 -15.11
CA THR A 134 -11.25 3.78 -15.51
C THR A 134 -9.76 3.96 -15.20
N ASP A 135 -9.12 4.96 -15.79
CA ASP A 135 -7.69 5.27 -15.53
C ASP A 135 -7.38 5.59 -14.05
N THR A 136 -8.42 5.90 -13.27
CA THR A 136 -8.30 6.17 -11.83
C THR A 136 -8.67 4.99 -10.95
N GLY A 137 -8.93 3.80 -11.51
CA GLY A 137 -9.24 2.60 -10.72
C GLY A 137 -10.67 2.54 -10.18
N SER A 138 -11.63 3.22 -10.82
CA SER A 138 -13.08 3.10 -10.55
C SER A 138 -13.82 2.37 -11.67
N PHE A 139 -15.09 2.04 -11.46
CA PHE A 139 -15.97 1.41 -12.45
C PHE A 139 -17.25 2.23 -12.59
N VAL A 140 -17.74 2.46 -13.82
CA VAL A 140 -19.05 3.08 -14.03
C VAL A 140 -20.09 1.99 -14.21
N ILE A 141 -20.97 1.83 -13.21
CA ILE A 141 -22.07 0.86 -13.21
C ILE A 141 -23.38 1.63 -13.13
N ASN A 142 -24.25 1.46 -14.14
CA ASN A 142 -25.53 2.18 -14.27
C ASN A 142 -25.37 3.70 -14.10
N GLY A 143 -24.35 4.29 -14.72
CA GLY A 143 -24.02 5.71 -14.67
C GLY A 143 -23.36 6.21 -13.38
N THR A 144 -23.20 5.35 -12.37
CA THR A 144 -22.58 5.72 -11.08
C THR A 144 -21.17 5.14 -10.95
N GLU A 145 -20.24 5.94 -10.41
CA GLU A 145 -18.89 5.46 -10.12
C GLU A 145 -18.84 4.62 -8.84
N ARG A 146 -18.24 3.44 -8.96
CA ARG A 146 -18.09 2.44 -7.90
C ARG A 146 -16.64 2.00 -7.78
N VAL A 147 -16.27 1.56 -6.59
CA VAL A 147 -14.96 1.00 -6.27
C VAL A 147 -15.16 -0.41 -5.76
N ILE A 148 -14.29 -1.32 -6.22
CA ILE A 148 -14.22 -2.68 -5.68
C ILE A 148 -13.15 -2.70 -4.59
N VAL A 149 -13.58 -2.88 -3.34
CA VAL A 149 -12.68 -2.92 -2.18
C VAL A 149 -11.93 -4.25 -2.17
N SER A 150 -10.61 -4.20 -1.95
CA SER A 150 -9.78 -5.40 -1.82
C SER A 150 -10.17 -6.20 -0.57
N GLN A 151 -10.19 -7.52 -0.67
CA GLN A 151 -10.65 -8.38 0.42
C GLN A 151 -9.49 -9.06 1.13
N LEU A 152 -9.42 -8.94 2.46
CA LEU A 152 -8.52 -9.74 3.30
C LEU A 152 -9.24 -11.01 3.73
N HIS A 153 -8.69 -12.17 3.38
CA HIS A 153 -9.24 -13.47 3.74
C HIS A 153 -8.13 -14.40 4.22
N ARG A 154 -8.49 -15.51 4.86
CA ARG A 154 -7.52 -16.53 5.24
C ARG A 154 -6.93 -17.15 3.98
N SER A 155 -5.61 -17.25 3.91
CA SER A 155 -4.94 -17.90 2.78
C SER A 155 -5.33 -19.39 2.75
N PRO A 156 -5.39 -20.04 1.57
CA PRO A 156 -5.46 -21.49 1.50
C PRO A 156 -4.28 -22.15 2.25
N GLY A 157 -4.50 -23.34 2.82
CA GLY A 157 -3.47 -24.09 3.55
C GLY A 157 -4.01 -24.84 4.76
N VAL A 158 -3.10 -25.40 5.58
CA VAL A 158 -3.41 -26.03 6.86
C VAL A 158 -3.15 -25.05 8.01
N PHE A 159 -4.02 -25.05 9.01
CA PHE A 159 -3.93 -24.20 10.19
C PHE A 159 -4.19 -25.00 11.45
N PHE A 160 -3.39 -24.80 12.49
CA PHE A 160 -3.56 -25.40 13.80
C PHE A 160 -3.95 -24.33 14.83
N GLU A 161 -5.08 -24.51 15.50
CA GLU A 161 -5.63 -23.54 16.47
C GLU A 161 -6.03 -24.24 17.77
N HIS A 162 -6.06 -23.52 18.89
CA HIS A 162 -6.69 -23.98 20.13
C HIS A 162 -7.66 -22.94 20.70
N ASP A 163 -8.67 -23.39 21.43
CA ASP A 163 -9.77 -22.57 21.92
C ASP A 163 -9.41 -21.64 23.10
N LYS A 164 -8.14 -21.60 23.50
CA LYS A 164 -7.62 -20.94 24.71
C LYS A 164 -8.41 -21.30 25.99
N GLY A 165 -9.01 -22.50 26.04
CA GLY A 165 -9.79 -23.00 27.18
C GLY A 165 -11.15 -22.31 27.37
N LYS A 166 -11.66 -21.60 26.35
CA LYS A 166 -12.92 -20.84 26.44
C LYS A 166 -14.15 -21.72 26.24
N THR A 167 -14.05 -22.84 25.52
CA THR A 167 -15.23 -23.62 25.11
C THR A 167 -15.72 -24.62 26.14
N HIS A 168 -14.84 -25.14 27.00
CA HIS A 168 -15.19 -26.11 28.03
C HIS A 168 -14.85 -25.61 29.43
N SER A 169 -15.75 -25.86 30.39
CA SER A 169 -15.62 -25.37 31.77
C SER A 169 -14.40 -25.89 32.52
N SER A 170 -13.82 -27.01 32.09
CA SER A 170 -12.57 -27.53 32.67
C SER A 170 -11.34 -26.66 32.38
N GLY A 171 -11.44 -25.68 31.47
CA GLY A 171 -10.32 -24.86 31.03
C GLY A 171 -9.28 -25.62 30.19
N LYS A 172 -9.56 -26.87 29.82
CA LYS A 172 -8.70 -27.70 28.98
C LYS A 172 -8.61 -27.12 27.58
N LEU A 173 -7.40 -27.00 27.06
CA LEU A 173 -7.16 -26.52 25.71
C LEU A 173 -7.62 -27.58 24.69
N LEU A 174 -8.56 -27.20 23.83
CA LEU A 174 -9.01 -28.05 22.72
C LEU A 174 -8.27 -27.61 21.47
N PHE A 175 -7.44 -28.52 20.95
CA PHE A 175 -6.71 -28.31 19.71
C PHE A 175 -7.55 -28.72 18.51
N SER A 176 -7.36 -28.02 17.40
CA SER A 176 -8.00 -28.33 16.13
C SER A 176 -7.07 -27.99 14.97
N ALA A 177 -7.24 -28.69 13.86
CA ALA A 177 -6.57 -28.41 12.60
C ALA A 177 -7.63 -28.17 11.52
N ARG A 178 -7.36 -27.25 10.60
CA ARG A 178 -8.27 -26.92 9.50
C ARG A 178 -7.50 -26.82 8.20
N ILE A 179 -7.91 -27.60 7.20
CA ILE A 179 -7.42 -27.52 5.83
C ILE A 179 -8.41 -26.69 5.02
N ILE A 180 -7.95 -25.51 4.58
CA ILE A 180 -8.73 -24.56 3.78
C ILE A 180 -8.21 -24.63 2.33
N PRO A 181 -9.00 -25.16 1.38
CA PRO A 181 -8.65 -25.06 -0.03
C PRO A 181 -8.91 -23.67 -0.59
N TYR A 182 -8.29 -23.37 -1.73
CA TYR A 182 -8.69 -22.23 -2.55
C TYR A 182 -10.10 -22.44 -3.11
N ARG A 183 -10.38 -23.69 -3.52
CA ARG A 183 -11.69 -24.15 -4.01
C ARG A 183 -11.89 -25.62 -3.63
N GLY A 184 -13.06 -25.96 -3.11
CA GLY A 184 -13.39 -27.33 -2.68
C GLY A 184 -13.92 -27.38 -1.25
N SER A 185 -14.11 -28.60 -0.75
CA SER A 185 -14.66 -28.83 0.59
C SER A 185 -13.62 -28.58 1.68
N TRP A 186 -14.05 -27.99 2.79
CA TRP A 186 -13.18 -27.77 3.96
C TRP A 186 -13.09 -29.05 4.78
N LEU A 187 -11.88 -29.37 5.25
CA LEU A 187 -11.63 -30.51 6.13
C LEU A 187 -11.12 -30.00 7.48
N ASP A 188 -11.92 -30.19 8.53
CA ASP A 188 -11.59 -29.80 9.89
C ASP A 188 -11.37 -31.03 10.76
N PHE A 189 -10.39 -30.96 11.66
CA PHE A 189 -10.10 -31.92 12.71
C PHE A 189 -10.17 -31.22 14.07
N GLU A 190 -10.79 -31.82 15.07
CA GLU A 190 -10.93 -31.20 16.38
C GLU A 190 -10.99 -32.22 17.51
N PHE A 191 -10.33 -31.90 18.62
CA PHE A 191 -10.44 -32.65 19.86
C PHE A 191 -11.69 -32.26 20.65
N ASP A 192 -12.34 -33.28 21.21
CA ASP A 192 -13.37 -33.11 22.24
C ASP A 192 -12.74 -33.09 23.64
N PRO A 193 -13.41 -32.54 24.68
CA PRO A 193 -12.97 -32.64 26.07
C PRO A 193 -12.54 -34.03 26.54
N LYS A 194 -13.13 -35.09 25.97
CA LYS A 194 -12.79 -36.51 26.22
C LYS A 194 -11.53 -37.00 25.49
N ASP A 195 -10.77 -36.11 24.84
CA ASP A 195 -9.60 -36.42 24.00
C ASP A 195 -9.89 -37.35 22.80
N ILE A 196 -11.15 -37.44 22.37
CA ILE A 196 -11.53 -38.11 21.12
C ILE A 196 -11.31 -37.15 19.96
N LEU A 197 -10.64 -37.64 18.91
CA LEU A 197 -10.36 -36.84 17.72
C LEU A 197 -11.44 -37.04 16.66
N TYR A 198 -12.10 -35.96 16.30
CA TYR A 198 -13.14 -35.94 15.27
C TYR A 198 -12.66 -35.25 14.01
N PHE A 199 -13.25 -35.61 12.87
CA PHE A 199 -13.20 -34.83 11.65
C PHE A 199 -14.60 -34.39 11.23
N ARG A 200 -14.67 -33.34 10.41
CA ARG A 200 -15.89 -32.87 9.75
C ARG A 200 -15.55 -32.29 8.39
N VAL A 201 -16.48 -32.45 7.45
CA VAL A 201 -16.38 -31.89 6.09
C VAL A 201 -17.42 -30.79 5.95
N ASP A 202 -17.03 -29.60 5.46
CA ASP A 202 -17.92 -28.45 5.24
C ASP A 202 -18.79 -28.07 6.46
N ARG A 203 -18.22 -28.20 7.68
CA ARG A 203 -18.91 -27.95 8.96
C ARG A 203 -20.18 -28.79 9.17
N ARG A 204 -20.25 -29.97 8.57
CA ARG A 204 -21.31 -30.96 8.81
C ARG A 204 -21.07 -31.71 10.13
N ARG A 205 -21.86 -32.76 10.36
CA ARG A 205 -21.80 -33.62 11.56
C ARG A 205 -20.36 -34.15 11.77
N LYS A 206 -19.92 -34.16 13.04
CA LYS A 206 -18.63 -34.72 13.45
C LYS A 206 -18.62 -36.25 13.34
N MET A 207 -17.52 -36.83 12.88
CA MET A 207 -17.29 -38.28 12.83
C MET A 207 -15.88 -38.62 13.38
N PRO A 208 -15.66 -39.79 14.00
CA PRO A 208 -14.34 -40.19 14.47
C PRO A 208 -13.29 -40.15 13.34
N VAL A 209 -12.09 -39.61 13.61
CA VAL A 209 -11.05 -39.45 12.58
C VAL A 209 -10.60 -40.77 11.95
N THR A 210 -10.73 -41.87 12.68
CA THR A 210 -10.35 -43.22 12.21
C THR A 210 -11.21 -43.68 11.04
N ILE A 211 -12.45 -43.21 10.91
CA ILE A 211 -13.29 -43.47 9.72
C ILE A 211 -12.64 -42.87 8.47
N LEU A 212 -12.07 -41.66 8.57
CA LEU A 212 -11.36 -41.06 7.44
C LEU A 212 -10.08 -41.84 7.10
N LEU A 213 -9.33 -42.28 8.12
CA LEU A 213 -8.12 -43.09 7.94
C LEU A 213 -8.42 -44.45 7.29
N LYS A 214 -9.54 -45.09 7.64
CA LYS A 214 -10.03 -46.30 6.97
C LYS A 214 -10.47 -46.01 5.54
N ALA A 215 -11.14 -44.90 5.29
CA ALA A 215 -11.58 -44.51 3.95
C ALA A 215 -10.43 -44.26 2.96
N ILE A 216 -9.27 -43.78 3.43
CA ILE A 216 -8.05 -43.64 2.62
C ILE A 216 -7.29 -44.96 2.43
N GLY A 217 -7.73 -46.05 3.08
CA GLY A 217 -7.24 -47.42 2.85
C GLY A 217 -6.37 -48.00 3.97
N LEU A 218 -6.29 -47.37 5.14
CA LEU A 218 -5.54 -47.90 6.28
C LEU A 218 -6.38 -48.89 7.09
N ASN A 219 -5.80 -50.02 7.47
CA ASN A 219 -6.40 -50.93 8.45
C ASN A 219 -6.03 -50.52 9.89
N ASN A 220 -6.65 -51.15 10.90
CA ASN A 220 -6.41 -50.81 12.32
C ASN A 220 -4.92 -50.91 12.71
N GLU A 221 -4.21 -51.95 12.26
CA GLU A 221 -2.79 -52.16 12.57
C GLU A 221 -1.91 -51.05 11.98
N GLN A 222 -2.18 -50.67 10.72
CA GLN A 222 -1.48 -49.59 10.03
C GLN A 222 -1.79 -48.23 10.65
N ILE A 223 -3.02 -48.00 11.11
CA ILE A 223 -3.37 -46.79 11.86
C ILE A 223 -2.52 -46.73 13.13
N LEU A 224 -2.52 -47.78 13.95
CA LEU A 224 -1.74 -47.79 15.20
C LEU A 224 -0.24 -47.63 14.94
N ALA A 225 0.31 -48.29 13.91
CA ALA A 225 1.72 -48.20 13.54
C ALA A 225 2.15 -46.81 13.08
N ASN A 226 1.22 -46.00 12.54
CA ASN A 226 1.52 -44.65 12.11
C ASN A 226 1.55 -43.64 13.27
N PHE A 227 0.77 -43.86 14.34
CA PHE A 227 0.62 -42.90 15.45
C PHE A 227 1.36 -43.30 16.73
N PHE A 228 1.65 -44.59 16.91
CA PHE A 228 2.30 -45.10 18.11
C PHE A 228 3.59 -45.83 17.76
N ASN A 229 4.56 -45.71 18.66
CA ASN A 229 5.66 -46.66 18.70
C ASN A 229 5.21 -47.94 19.42
N PHE A 230 5.80 -49.07 19.04
CA PHE A 230 5.47 -50.34 19.68
C PHE A 230 6.49 -50.73 20.75
N ASP A 231 5.98 -51.29 21.84
CA ASP A 231 6.75 -52.00 22.85
C ASP A 231 6.67 -53.50 22.52
N HIS A 232 7.82 -54.14 22.33
CA HIS A 232 7.93 -55.57 22.06
C HIS A 232 8.04 -56.34 23.38
N PHE A 233 7.12 -57.28 23.59
CA PHE A 233 7.12 -58.16 24.75
C PHE A 233 7.42 -59.60 24.33
N THR A 234 8.32 -60.26 25.06
CA THR A 234 8.52 -61.71 24.97
C THR A 234 7.96 -62.37 26.23
N LEU A 235 6.96 -63.22 26.08
CA LEU A 235 6.29 -63.92 27.18
C LEU A 235 7.19 -65.02 27.74
N SER A 236 7.20 -65.13 29.06
CA SER A 236 7.78 -66.25 29.80
C SER A 236 6.69 -67.01 30.57
N GLN A 237 7.05 -68.10 31.26
CA GLN A 237 6.08 -68.88 32.07
C GLN A 237 5.38 -68.01 33.13
N SER A 238 6.06 -66.99 33.66
CA SER A 238 5.53 -66.00 34.58
C SER A 238 6.25 -64.66 34.36
N GLY A 239 5.52 -63.60 34.01
CA GLY A 239 6.10 -62.34 33.55
C GLY A 239 6.41 -62.31 32.06
N ALA A 240 6.92 -61.18 31.60
CA ALA A 240 7.44 -60.99 30.26
C ALA A 240 8.78 -60.23 30.30
N SER A 241 9.45 -60.13 29.17
CA SER A 241 10.62 -59.27 29.00
C SER A 241 10.34 -58.21 27.94
N MET A 242 10.62 -56.95 28.26
CA MET A 242 10.45 -55.80 27.35
C MET A 242 11.80 -55.23 26.91
N GLU A 243 11.83 -54.63 25.73
CA GLU A 243 13.01 -53.89 25.26
C GLU A 243 13.22 -52.60 26.07
N PHE A 244 14.47 -52.32 26.47
CA PHE A 244 14.83 -51.09 27.19
C PHE A 244 15.03 -49.93 26.21
N VAL A 245 14.15 -48.93 26.28
CA VAL A 245 14.28 -47.66 25.56
C VAL A 245 14.47 -46.52 26.56
N PRO A 246 15.67 -45.94 26.69
CA PRO A 246 16.02 -44.92 27.69
C PRO A 246 15.06 -43.72 27.75
N GLU A 247 14.62 -43.22 26.60
CA GLU A 247 13.78 -42.03 26.51
C GLU A 247 12.36 -42.27 27.06
N ARG A 248 11.81 -43.48 26.89
CA ARG A 248 10.43 -43.83 27.28
C ARG A 248 10.24 -43.89 28.80
N LEU A 249 11.29 -44.28 29.53
CA LEU A 249 11.24 -44.42 30.98
C LEU A 249 11.57 -43.11 31.71
N ARG A 250 11.96 -42.05 31.00
CA ARG A 250 12.41 -40.80 31.61
C ARG A 250 11.24 -40.08 32.27
N GLY A 251 11.37 -39.85 33.59
CA GLY A 251 10.39 -39.07 34.34
C GLY A 251 9.15 -39.83 34.79
N GLU A 252 8.99 -41.10 34.37
CA GLU A 252 7.93 -42.01 34.83
C GLU A 252 8.21 -42.54 36.26
N VAL A 253 7.17 -43.05 36.91
CA VAL A 253 7.26 -43.74 38.21
C VAL A 253 7.38 -45.23 37.95
N ALA A 254 8.41 -45.87 38.50
CA ALA A 254 8.64 -47.29 38.31
C ALA A 254 7.53 -48.12 38.98
N ARG A 255 6.75 -48.87 38.19
CA ARG A 255 5.66 -49.73 38.71
C ARG A 255 6.17 -51.01 39.41
N PHE A 256 7.43 -51.35 39.19
CA PHE A 256 8.13 -52.51 39.72
C PHE A 256 9.64 -52.19 39.83
N ASP A 257 10.41 -53.07 40.47
CA ASP A 257 11.86 -52.90 40.60
C ASP A 257 12.56 -53.09 39.24
N ILE A 258 13.27 -52.08 38.77
CA ILE A 258 14.04 -52.14 37.51
C ILE A 258 15.46 -52.60 37.83
N VAL A 259 15.83 -53.76 37.28
CA VAL A 259 17.14 -54.37 37.44
C VAL A 259 18.04 -54.17 36.22
N ASP A 260 19.34 -54.10 36.44
CA ASP A 260 20.35 -54.15 35.36
C ASP A 260 20.55 -55.58 34.83
N LYS A 261 21.38 -55.73 33.79
CA LYS A 261 21.72 -57.05 33.23
C LYS A 261 22.34 -58.04 34.24
N ASN A 262 22.89 -57.56 35.35
CA ASN A 262 23.56 -58.35 36.38
C ASN A 262 22.62 -58.66 37.55
N GLY A 263 21.34 -58.24 37.49
CA GLY A 263 20.35 -58.43 38.54
C GLY A 263 20.40 -57.39 39.67
N VAL A 264 21.15 -56.29 39.50
CA VAL A 264 21.23 -55.21 40.49
C VAL A 264 20.05 -54.26 40.31
N VAL A 265 19.29 -54.01 41.38
CA VAL A 265 18.17 -53.05 41.38
C VAL A 265 18.70 -51.64 41.22
N VAL A 266 18.41 -51.02 40.07
CA VAL A 266 18.77 -49.62 39.75
C VAL A 266 17.68 -48.66 40.20
N VAL A 267 16.41 -49.04 40.04
CA VAL A 267 15.25 -48.24 40.49
C VAL A 267 14.31 -49.13 41.29
N GLN A 268 14.00 -48.70 42.51
CA GLN A 268 12.99 -49.36 43.34
C GLN A 268 11.58 -48.98 42.88
N LYS A 269 10.62 -49.89 43.08
CA LYS A 269 9.19 -49.65 42.90
C LYS A 269 8.74 -48.34 43.58
N ASP A 270 7.80 -47.65 42.93
CA ASP A 270 7.19 -46.39 43.33
C ASP A 270 8.16 -45.18 43.38
N LYS A 271 9.41 -45.33 42.93
CA LYS A 271 10.34 -44.22 42.74
C LYS A 271 10.34 -43.68 41.32
N ARG A 272 10.54 -42.37 41.20
CA ARG A 272 10.65 -41.68 39.91
C ARG A 272 11.98 -41.99 39.23
N ILE A 273 11.92 -42.34 37.95
CA ILE A 273 13.09 -42.61 37.12
C ILE A 273 13.71 -41.28 36.70
N ASN A 274 14.93 -41.02 37.14
CA ASN A 274 15.67 -39.80 36.87
C ASN A 274 16.81 -40.05 35.87
N ALA A 275 17.44 -38.97 35.38
CA ALA A 275 18.51 -39.08 34.39
C ALA A 275 19.73 -39.89 34.88
N LYS A 276 19.93 -39.98 36.21
CA LYS A 276 20.98 -40.79 36.81
C LYS A 276 20.72 -42.29 36.62
N HIS A 277 19.51 -42.76 36.95
CA HIS A 277 19.13 -44.17 36.78
C HIS A 277 19.24 -44.62 35.32
N ILE A 278 18.86 -43.76 34.37
CA ILE A 278 18.99 -44.04 32.94
C ILE A 278 20.46 -44.23 32.55
N ARG A 279 21.35 -43.33 32.99
CA ARG A 279 22.79 -43.46 32.74
C ARG A 279 23.38 -44.72 33.36
N GLU A 280 22.91 -45.14 34.53
CA GLU A 280 23.34 -46.39 35.18
C GLU A 280 22.93 -47.62 34.34
N LEU A 281 21.70 -47.64 33.80
CA LEU A 281 21.21 -48.70 32.91
C LEU A 281 21.93 -48.72 31.55
N GLU A 282 22.21 -47.54 30.97
CA GLU A 282 22.99 -47.41 29.73
C GLU A 282 24.45 -47.87 29.93
N ALA A 283 25.08 -47.48 31.05
CA ALA A 283 26.44 -47.91 31.40
C ALA A 283 26.52 -49.43 31.61
N ALA A 284 25.48 -50.03 32.18
CA ALA A 284 25.36 -51.47 32.29
C ALA A 284 25.15 -52.18 30.94
N LYS A 285 24.81 -51.45 29.86
CA LYS A 285 24.41 -51.97 28.54
C LYS A 285 23.18 -52.90 28.62
N THR A 286 22.25 -52.59 29.52
CA THR A 286 20.99 -53.32 29.64
C THR A 286 20.17 -53.11 28.37
N LYS A 287 19.72 -54.19 27.72
CA LYS A 287 18.87 -54.13 26.51
C LYS A 287 17.44 -54.59 26.75
N ILE A 288 17.23 -55.40 27.78
CA ILE A 288 15.96 -56.05 28.09
C ILE A 288 15.69 -55.85 29.58
N ILE A 289 14.44 -55.55 29.94
CA ILE A 289 13.96 -55.44 31.31
C ILE A 289 12.89 -56.50 31.54
N THR A 290 12.98 -57.21 32.68
CA THR A 290 11.94 -58.15 33.10
C THR A 290 10.76 -57.40 33.71
N VAL A 291 9.56 -57.71 33.24
CA VAL A 291 8.30 -57.08 33.65
C VAL A 291 7.35 -58.10 34.27
N PRO A 292 6.64 -57.78 35.36
CA PRO A 292 5.63 -58.66 35.95
C PRO A 292 4.32 -58.64 35.14
N ASP A 293 3.47 -59.66 35.31
CA ASP A 293 2.19 -59.78 34.60
C ASP A 293 1.26 -58.59 34.85
N ASP A 294 1.21 -58.08 36.08
CA ASP A 294 0.43 -56.90 36.47
C ASP A 294 0.72 -55.65 35.61
N SER A 295 1.92 -55.56 35.04
CA SER A 295 2.32 -54.42 34.20
C SER A 295 1.88 -54.54 32.73
N LEU A 296 1.48 -55.75 32.31
CA LEU A 296 0.91 -56.03 30.99
C LEU A 296 -0.59 -55.78 30.98
N ILE A 297 -1.28 -55.99 32.10
CA ILE A 297 -2.72 -55.77 32.23
C ILE A 297 -3.05 -54.29 31.99
N GLY A 298 -4.05 -54.04 31.15
CA GLY A 298 -4.46 -52.68 30.75
C GLY A 298 -3.64 -52.06 29.62
N ARG A 299 -2.56 -52.72 29.16
CA ARG A 299 -1.90 -52.33 27.90
C ARG A 299 -2.76 -52.72 26.70
N VAL A 300 -2.56 -52.01 25.59
CA VAL A 300 -3.36 -52.19 24.38
C VAL A 300 -2.53 -52.86 23.29
N VAL A 301 -3.07 -53.90 22.67
CA VAL A 301 -2.42 -54.70 21.65
C VAL A 301 -2.28 -53.92 20.33
N ALA A 302 -1.09 -53.96 19.71
CA ALA A 302 -0.79 -53.19 18.50
C ALA A 302 -1.23 -53.87 17.18
N LYS A 303 -1.17 -55.20 17.12
CA LYS A 303 -1.49 -56.02 15.93
C LYS A 303 -2.45 -57.15 16.28
N ASN A 304 -3.16 -57.71 15.30
CA ASN A 304 -3.97 -58.89 15.52
C ASN A 304 -3.07 -60.05 16.00
N ILE A 305 -3.46 -60.71 17.09
CA ILE A 305 -2.78 -61.91 17.56
C ILE A 305 -3.60 -63.11 17.11
N VAL A 306 -2.98 -63.96 16.31
CA VAL A 306 -3.60 -65.14 15.73
C VAL A 306 -2.97 -66.38 16.34
N ASP A 307 -3.79 -67.35 16.69
CA ASP A 307 -3.34 -68.66 17.14
C ASP A 307 -2.64 -69.39 15.98
N PRO A 308 -1.37 -69.85 16.14
CA PRO A 308 -0.64 -70.53 15.08
C PRO A 308 -1.27 -71.86 14.65
N ASP A 309 -1.99 -72.54 15.54
CA ASP A 309 -2.51 -73.89 15.32
C ASP A 309 -3.94 -73.87 14.77
N SER A 310 -4.81 -72.97 15.28
CA SER A 310 -6.22 -72.89 14.87
C SER A 310 -6.50 -71.85 13.79
N GLY A 311 -5.63 -70.84 13.63
CA GLY A 311 -5.86 -69.70 12.76
C GLY A 311 -6.93 -68.72 13.27
N GLU A 312 -7.46 -68.91 14.49
CA GLU A 312 -8.41 -67.99 15.10
C GLU A 312 -7.71 -66.72 15.62
N VAL A 313 -8.38 -65.57 15.48
CA VAL A 313 -7.89 -64.30 16.03
C VAL A 313 -8.19 -64.27 17.53
N LEU A 314 -7.14 -64.41 18.35
CA LEU A 314 -7.22 -64.39 19.82
C LEU A 314 -7.46 -62.98 20.36
N ALA A 315 -6.85 -61.97 19.73
CA ALA A 315 -7.01 -60.56 20.04
C ALA A 315 -6.98 -59.74 18.76
N SER A 316 -7.88 -58.77 18.62
CA SER A 316 -7.82 -57.78 17.54
C SER A 316 -6.90 -56.63 17.92
N ALA A 317 -6.35 -55.95 16.91
CA ALA A 317 -5.60 -54.72 17.11
C ALA A 317 -6.48 -53.68 17.82
N ASN A 318 -5.91 -53.01 18.83
CA ASN A 318 -6.55 -52.08 19.77
C ASN A 318 -7.33 -52.72 20.94
N ASP A 319 -7.33 -54.05 21.09
CA ASP A 319 -7.89 -54.70 22.28
C ASP A 319 -7.00 -54.50 23.51
N GLU A 320 -7.63 -54.48 24.68
CA GLU A 320 -6.94 -54.33 25.97
C GLU A 320 -6.56 -55.70 26.55
N ILE A 321 -5.37 -55.79 27.12
CA ILE A 321 -4.88 -57.02 27.74
C ILE A 321 -5.57 -57.21 29.09
N THR A 322 -6.49 -58.17 29.14
CA THR A 322 -7.12 -58.66 30.37
C THR A 322 -6.39 -59.89 30.89
N GLU A 323 -6.65 -60.27 32.14
CA GLU A 323 -6.11 -61.50 32.74
C GLU A 323 -6.50 -62.74 31.92
N ASP A 324 -7.75 -62.80 31.47
CA ASP A 324 -8.27 -63.89 30.62
C ASP A 324 -7.53 -63.95 29.27
N LEU A 325 -7.26 -62.80 28.65
CA LEU A 325 -6.56 -62.75 27.37
C LEU A 325 -5.09 -63.17 27.53
N LEU A 326 -4.42 -62.71 28.60
CA LEU A 326 -3.03 -63.08 28.89
C LEU A 326 -2.89 -64.59 29.13
N ALA A 327 -3.85 -65.21 29.81
CA ALA A 327 -3.90 -66.66 30.00
C ALA A 327 -4.06 -67.39 28.66
N LYS A 328 -5.01 -66.97 27.81
CA LYS A 328 -5.21 -67.54 26.46
C LYS A 328 -3.97 -67.42 25.58
N LEU A 329 -3.27 -66.28 25.61
CA LEU A 329 -2.03 -66.09 24.85
C LEU A 329 -0.95 -67.10 25.24
N ARG A 330 -0.87 -67.47 26.53
CA ARG A 330 0.06 -68.49 27.02
C ARG A 330 -0.38 -69.91 26.64
N GLU A 331 -1.68 -70.21 26.73
CA GLU A 331 -2.24 -71.52 26.35
C GLU A 331 -2.02 -71.80 24.85
N SER A 332 -2.23 -70.81 23.99
CA SER A 332 -1.98 -70.87 22.54
C SER A 332 -0.50 -70.75 22.15
N GLY A 333 0.43 -70.73 23.12
CA GLY A 333 1.87 -70.76 22.84
C GLY A 333 2.46 -69.51 22.19
N ILE A 334 1.80 -68.34 22.28
CA ILE A 334 2.31 -67.07 21.73
C ILE A 334 3.53 -66.62 22.52
N LYS A 335 4.68 -66.51 21.85
CA LYS A 335 5.95 -66.13 22.50
C LYS A 335 6.21 -64.63 22.50
N GLN A 336 5.75 -63.92 21.48
CA GLN A 336 6.03 -62.50 21.29
C GLN A 336 4.78 -61.78 20.82
N PHE A 337 4.55 -60.60 21.37
CA PHE A 337 3.50 -59.70 20.92
C PHE A 337 3.92 -58.24 21.11
N GLU A 338 3.20 -57.35 20.44
CA GLU A 338 3.46 -55.91 20.44
C GLU A 338 2.31 -55.17 21.11
N THR A 339 2.63 -54.18 21.95
CA THR A 339 1.64 -53.24 22.49
C THR A 339 1.97 -51.81 22.08
N ILE A 340 0.98 -50.95 22.06
CA ILE A 340 1.20 -49.52 21.81
C ILE A 340 1.87 -48.86 23.01
N TYR A 341 2.90 -48.06 22.77
CA TYR A 341 3.49 -47.21 23.80
C TYR A 341 2.59 -45.98 24.03
N THR A 342 2.08 -45.85 25.25
CA THR A 342 1.27 -44.71 25.67
C THR A 342 1.79 -44.17 27.00
N ASN A 343 1.77 -42.85 27.15
CA ASN A 343 2.24 -42.12 28.33
C ASN A 343 1.35 -40.89 28.54
N ASP A 344 1.10 -40.53 29.80
CA ASP A 344 0.23 -39.42 30.20
C ASP A 344 0.80 -38.03 29.85
N LEU A 345 2.10 -37.93 29.58
CA LEU A 345 2.79 -36.68 29.25
C LEU A 345 2.98 -36.50 27.74
N ASP A 346 3.77 -37.39 27.11
CA ASP A 346 4.34 -37.13 25.78
C ASP A 346 3.71 -37.95 24.64
N CYS A 347 2.91 -38.98 24.97
CA CYS A 347 2.32 -39.93 24.01
C CYS A 347 0.91 -40.38 24.45
N GLY A 348 -0.09 -39.51 24.37
CA GLY A 348 -1.46 -39.84 24.78
C GLY A 348 -2.16 -40.89 23.90
N ALA A 349 -3.06 -41.67 24.49
CA ALA A 349 -3.81 -42.76 23.84
C ALA A 349 -4.97 -42.28 22.93
N TYR A 350 -4.84 -41.12 22.30
CA TYR A 350 -5.95 -40.42 21.63
C TYR A 350 -6.55 -41.19 20.43
N ILE A 351 -5.69 -41.71 19.55
CA ILE A 351 -6.13 -42.47 18.37
C ILE A 351 -6.69 -43.83 18.78
N SER A 352 -6.13 -44.48 19.80
CA SER A 352 -6.64 -45.74 20.36
C SER A 352 -8.05 -45.57 20.92
N GLN A 353 -8.29 -44.52 21.71
CA GLN A 353 -9.63 -44.20 22.24
C GLN A 353 -10.62 -43.85 21.13
N THR A 354 -10.16 -43.13 20.11
CA THR A 354 -11.00 -42.78 18.95
C THR A 354 -11.39 -44.03 18.16
N LEU A 355 -10.48 -44.99 18.00
CA LEU A 355 -10.73 -46.24 17.30
C LEU A 355 -11.74 -47.14 18.04
N ARG A 356 -11.81 -47.06 19.38
CA ARG A 356 -12.84 -47.77 20.19
C ARG A 356 -14.26 -47.23 19.94
N MET A 357 -14.40 -45.98 19.51
CA MET A 357 -15.69 -45.35 19.19
C MET A 357 -16.13 -45.57 17.74
N ASP A 358 -15.27 -46.14 16.91
CA ASP A 358 -15.49 -46.31 15.48
C ASP A 358 -16.12 -47.67 15.15
N GLU A 359 -17.38 -47.64 14.74
CA GLU A 359 -18.17 -48.83 14.41
C GLU A 359 -17.90 -49.37 12.98
N THR A 360 -17.07 -48.69 12.17
CA THR A 360 -16.82 -49.10 10.78
C THR A 360 -15.77 -50.21 10.70
N ALA A 361 -16.06 -51.28 9.96
CA ALA A 361 -15.17 -52.44 9.87
C ALA A 361 -14.05 -52.26 8.84
N ASP A 362 -14.38 -51.77 7.64
CA ASP A 362 -13.47 -51.73 6.49
C ASP A 362 -13.55 -50.39 5.73
N GLN A 363 -12.73 -50.27 4.68
CA GLN A 363 -12.67 -49.08 3.82
C GLN A 363 -14.03 -48.77 3.19
N THR A 364 -14.76 -49.78 2.72
CA THR A 364 -16.05 -49.62 2.04
C THR A 364 -17.11 -49.09 3.01
N ALA A 365 -17.22 -49.68 4.21
CA ALA A 365 -18.12 -49.20 5.26
C ALA A 365 -17.80 -47.75 5.67
N ALA A 366 -16.51 -47.41 5.78
CA ALA A 366 -16.07 -46.05 6.09
C ALA A 366 -16.47 -45.04 5.00
N ARG A 367 -16.27 -45.37 3.72
CA ARG A 367 -16.70 -44.52 2.60
C ARG A 367 -18.22 -44.38 2.53
N ILE A 368 -18.98 -45.45 2.81
CA ILE A 368 -20.45 -45.40 2.91
C ILE A 368 -20.90 -44.48 4.05
N ALA A 369 -20.23 -44.51 5.21
CA ALA A 369 -20.53 -43.61 6.33
C ALA A 369 -20.33 -42.14 5.93
N ILE A 370 -19.23 -41.83 5.23
CA ILE A 370 -18.96 -40.48 4.69
C ILE A 370 -20.02 -40.09 3.66
N TYR A 371 -20.42 -41.00 2.76
CA TYR A 371 -21.47 -40.75 1.78
C TYR A 371 -22.80 -40.38 2.44
N ARG A 372 -23.24 -41.16 3.45
CA ARG A 372 -24.49 -40.89 4.19
C ARG A 372 -24.46 -39.55 4.93
N MET A 373 -23.29 -39.11 5.41
CA MET A 373 -23.12 -37.80 6.02
C MET A 373 -23.26 -36.66 4.98
N MET A 374 -22.69 -36.85 3.79
CA MET A 374 -22.72 -35.85 2.72
C MET A 374 -24.07 -35.79 2.00
N ARG A 375 -24.75 -36.93 1.86
CA ARG A 375 -26.04 -37.06 1.19
C ARG A 375 -27.01 -37.88 2.05
N PRO A 376 -27.58 -37.26 3.10
CA PRO A 376 -28.53 -37.95 3.96
C PRO A 376 -29.79 -38.31 3.17
N GLY A 377 -30.15 -39.59 3.14
CA GLY A 377 -31.37 -40.11 2.50
C GLY A 377 -31.19 -40.68 1.09
N GLU A 378 -30.03 -40.48 0.44
CA GLU A 378 -29.72 -41.15 -0.83
C GLU A 378 -29.13 -42.56 -0.56
N PRO A 379 -29.59 -43.61 -1.25
CA PRO A 379 -29.02 -44.94 -1.10
C PRO A 379 -27.57 -44.97 -1.63
N PRO A 380 -26.60 -45.51 -0.88
CA PRO A 380 -25.22 -45.60 -1.32
C PRO A 380 -25.05 -46.75 -2.33
N THR A 381 -24.65 -46.44 -3.55
CA THR A 381 -24.10 -47.42 -4.50
C THR A 381 -22.59 -47.32 -4.54
N GLU A 382 -21.89 -48.41 -4.83
CA GLU A 382 -20.42 -48.48 -4.80
C GLU A 382 -19.78 -47.40 -5.70
N ASP A 383 -20.25 -47.27 -6.94
CA ASP A 383 -19.78 -46.24 -7.88
C ASP A 383 -20.05 -44.81 -7.39
N ALA A 384 -21.21 -44.55 -6.79
CA ALA A 384 -21.56 -43.21 -6.31
C ALA A 384 -20.75 -42.82 -5.07
N VAL A 385 -20.46 -43.79 -4.20
CA VAL A 385 -19.63 -43.62 -3.01
C VAL A 385 -18.19 -43.30 -3.41
N GLU A 386 -17.61 -44.05 -4.35
CA GLU A 386 -16.25 -43.81 -4.81
C GLU A 386 -16.13 -42.49 -5.55
N ALA A 387 -17.04 -42.21 -6.48
CA ALA A 387 -17.05 -40.96 -7.22
C ALA A 387 -17.19 -39.74 -6.30
N LEU A 388 -18.01 -39.84 -5.24
CA LEU A 388 -18.13 -38.76 -4.25
C LEU A 388 -16.82 -38.57 -3.48
N PHE A 389 -16.20 -39.64 -2.99
CA PHE A 389 -14.97 -39.55 -2.20
C PHE A 389 -13.81 -38.98 -3.02
N GLN A 390 -13.63 -39.43 -4.26
CA GLN A 390 -12.63 -38.87 -5.19
C GLN A 390 -12.87 -37.37 -5.44
N ARG A 391 -14.13 -36.98 -5.62
CA ARG A 391 -14.51 -35.58 -5.84
C ARG A 391 -14.34 -34.69 -4.62
N LEU A 392 -14.31 -35.23 -3.41
CA LEU A 392 -14.16 -34.41 -2.20
C LEU A 392 -12.76 -33.83 -2.04
N PHE A 393 -11.72 -34.59 -2.37
CA PHE A 393 -10.33 -34.21 -2.02
C PHE A 393 -9.30 -34.40 -3.15
N TYR A 394 -9.56 -35.28 -4.13
CA TYR A 394 -8.55 -35.78 -5.08
C TYR A 394 -8.79 -35.35 -6.53
N SER A 395 -9.98 -34.83 -6.85
CA SER A 395 -10.33 -34.39 -8.20
C SER A 395 -9.95 -32.93 -8.43
N GLU A 396 -9.07 -32.68 -9.41
CA GLU A 396 -8.64 -31.33 -9.81
C GLU A 396 -9.81 -30.44 -10.28
N ASP A 397 -10.88 -31.04 -10.81
CA ASP A 397 -12.09 -30.33 -11.24
C ASP A 397 -12.89 -29.74 -10.10
N SER A 398 -12.70 -30.22 -8.87
CA SER A 398 -13.54 -29.84 -7.72
C SER A 398 -12.75 -29.38 -6.50
N TYR A 399 -11.47 -29.75 -6.42
CA TYR A 399 -10.57 -29.39 -5.33
C TYR A 399 -9.30 -28.73 -5.87
N ASP A 400 -8.92 -27.61 -5.26
CA ASP A 400 -7.72 -26.86 -5.62
C ASP A 400 -7.20 -26.11 -4.37
N LEU A 401 -5.98 -26.42 -3.95
CA LEU A 401 -5.24 -25.70 -2.90
C LEU A 401 -4.64 -24.40 -3.41
N SER A 402 -4.48 -24.24 -4.72
CA SER A 402 -3.60 -23.28 -5.38
C SER A 402 -2.12 -23.45 -5.01
N ARG A 403 -1.24 -22.81 -5.79
CA ARG A 403 0.22 -22.78 -5.52
C ARG A 403 0.52 -22.33 -4.09
N VAL A 404 -0.22 -21.32 -3.60
CA VAL A 404 -0.05 -20.76 -2.26
C VAL A 404 -0.46 -21.76 -1.19
N GLY A 405 -1.60 -22.44 -1.37
CA GLY A 405 -2.06 -23.42 -0.39
C GLY A 405 -1.12 -24.62 -0.30
N ARG A 406 -0.64 -25.13 -1.45
CA ARG A 406 0.35 -26.21 -1.48
C ARG A 406 1.66 -25.81 -0.80
N MET A 407 2.19 -24.62 -1.10
CA MET A 407 3.37 -24.07 -0.43
C MET A 407 3.19 -24.01 1.09
N LYS A 408 2.03 -23.53 1.57
CA LYS A 408 1.75 -23.43 3.00
C LYS A 408 1.59 -24.80 3.67
N VAL A 409 0.91 -25.74 3.02
CA VAL A 409 0.79 -27.12 3.52
C VAL A 409 2.18 -27.73 3.66
N ASN A 410 2.99 -27.70 2.59
CA ASN A 410 4.32 -28.29 2.61
C ASN A 410 5.24 -27.62 3.64
N SER A 411 5.22 -26.28 3.72
CA SER A 411 6.01 -25.53 4.71
C SER A 411 5.59 -25.87 6.14
N ARG A 412 4.30 -26.04 6.42
CA ARG A 412 3.81 -26.33 7.78
C ARG A 412 4.03 -27.79 8.18
N LEU A 413 3.99 -28.70 7.21
CA LEU A 413 4.33 -30.12 7.37
C LEU A 413 5.85 -30.37 7.42
N GLY A 414 6.69 -29.34 7.28
CA GLY A 414 8.15 -29.47 7.37
C GLY A 414 8.81 -30.10 6.14
N ARG A 415 8.16 -30.06 4.97
CA ARG A 415 8.69 -30.62 3.71
C ARG A 415 9.66 -29.63 3.05
N SER A 416 10.67 -30.16 2.36
CA SER A 416 11.68 -29.35 1.65
C SER A 416 11.16 -28.77 0.32
N GLU A 417 10.27 -29.50 -0.36
CA GLU A 417 9.68 -29.06 -1.63
C GLU A 417 8.44 -28.19 -1.37
N MET A 418 8.43 -26.98 -1.92
CA MET A 418 7.32 -26.03 -1.77
C MET A 418 6.25 -26.14 -2.87
N GLU A 419 6.54 -26.91 -3.92
CA GLU A 419 5.62 -27.20 -5.02
C GLU A 419 5.04 -28.61 -4.89
N GLY A 420 3.95 -28.89 -5.60
CA GLY A 420 3.29 -30.18 -5.55
C GLY A 420 1.90 -30.17 -6.19
N PRO A 421 1.17 -31.30 -6.15
CA PRO A 421 -0.18 -31.40 -6.68
C PRO A 421 -1.14 -30.46 -5.94
N MET A 422 -2.08 -29.86 -6.67
CA MET A 422 -3.02 -28.88 -6.09
C MET A 422 -4.19 -29.55 -5.35
N VAL A 423 -4.32 -30.87 -5.44
CA VAL A 423 -5.28 -31.68 -4.68
C VAL A 423 -4.62 -32.23 -3.42
N LEU A 424 -5.42 -32.72 -2.46
CA LEU A 424 -4.88 -33.37 -1.27
C LEU A 424 -4.37 -34.78 -1.60
N SER A 425 -3.33 -35.20 -0.89
CA SER A 425 -2.84 -36.58 -0.86
C SER A 425 -3.20 -37.26 0.46
N ASN A 426 -3.14 -38.58 0.50
CA ASN A 426 -3.33 -39.35 1.74
C ASN A 426 -2.29 -38.98 2.80
N GLU A 427 -1.05 -38.70 2.36
CA GLU A 427 0.04 -38.25 3.23
C GLU A 427 -0.27 -36.87 3.83
N ASP A 428 -0.82 -35.91 3.06
CA ASP A 428 -1.21 -34.60 3.59
C ASP A 428 -2.21 -34.71 4.75
N ILE A 429 -3.22 -35.58 4.60
CA ILE A 429 -4.24 -35.82 5.63
C ILE A 429 -3.60 -36.46 6.86
N MET A 430 -2.78 -37.48 6.66
CA MET A 430 -2.14 -38.26 7.72
C MET A 430 -1.13 -37.41 8.51
N ASP A 431 -0.27 -36.64 7.84
CA ASP A 431 0.69 -35.73 8.46
C ASP A 431 -0.01 -34.61 9.23
N THR A 432 -1.13 -34.09 8.72
CA THR A 432 -1.93 -33.09 9.44
C THR A 432 -2.46 -33.64 10.76
N ILE A 433 -2.94 -34.88 10.77
CA ILE A 433 -3.42 -35.54 12.00
C ILE A 433 -2.25 -35.80 12.96
N LYS A 434 -1.08 -36.21 12.45
CA LYS A 434 0.14 -36.40 13.28
C LYS A 434 0.54 -35.13 14.00
N ILE A 435 0.66 -34.00 13.28
CA ILE A 435 1.00 -32.72 13.90
C ILE A 435 -0.05 -32.30 14.93
N LEU A 436 -1.34 -32.54 14.66
CA LEU A 436 -2.40 -32.23 15.61
C LEU A 436 -2.29 -33.06 16.91
N VAL A 437 -1.94 -34.34 16.79
CA VAL A 437 -1.65 -35.22 17.94
C VAL A 437 -0.40 -34.76 18.69
N ASP A 438 0.66 -34.37 17.98
CA ASP A 438 1.89 -33.85 18.58
C ASP A 438 1.65 -32.54 19.36
N LEU A 439 0.85 -31.63 18.81
CA LEU A 439 0.45 -30.40 19.51
C LEU A 439 -0.31 -30.72 20.80
N ARG A 440 -1.19 -31.73 20.78
CA ARG A 440 -1.91 -32.18 21.97
C ARG A 440 -0.99 -32.83 23.01
N ASN A 441 0.10 -33.46 22.57
CA ASN A 441 1.21 -33.97 23.40
C ASN A 441 2.19 -32.87 23.86
N GLY A 442 1.92 -31.60 23.56
CA GLY A 442 2.77 -30.46 23.96
C GLY A 442 4.01 -30.26 23.08
N LYS A 443 4.08 -30.91 21.91
CA LYS A 443 5.18 -30.76 20.95
C LYS A 443 4.77 -29.79 19.84
N GLY A 444 5.48 -28.67 19.77
CA GLY A 444 5.26 -27.63 18.76
C GLY A 444 4.33 -26.51 19.22
N GLU A 445 4.06 -25.56 18.32
CA GLU A 445 3.26 -24.36 18.59
C GLU A 445 2.06 -24.28 17.63
N VAL A 446 0.99 -23.63 18.07
CA VAL A 446 -0.18 -23.34 17.23
C VAL A 446 0.07 -22.15 16.32
N ASP A 447 -0.70 -22.07 15.23
CA ASP A 447 -0.58 -20.98 14.28
C ASP A 447 -1.39 -19.76 14.73
N ASP A 448 -0.81 -18.56 14.55
CA ASP A 448 -1.54 -17.31 14.70
C ASP A 448 -2.30 -16.97 13.40
N ILE A 449 -3.63 -17.10 13.43
CA ILE A 449 -4.51 -16.86 12.28
C ILE A 449 -4.52 -15.39 11.83
N ASP A 450 -4.20 -14.48 12.73
CA ASP A 450 -4.26 -13.03 12.49
C ASP A 450 -2.95 -12.49 11.90
N HIS A 451 -1.87 -13.27 11.99
CA HIS A 451 -0.62 -13.03 11.30
C HIS A 451 -0.84 -12.78 9.79
N LEU A 452 -0.27 -11.71 9.22
CA LEU A 452 -0.46 -11.39 7.80
C LEU A 452 0.16 -12.42 6.83
N GLY A 453 1.02 -13.33 7.31
CA GLY A 453 1.45 -14.51 6.55
C GLY A 453 0.35 -15.57 6.37
N ASN A 454 -0.72 -15.48 7.17
CA ASN A 454 -1.88 -16.37 7.15
C ASN A 454 -3.12 -15.71 6.54
N ARG A 455 -3.01 -14.43 6.17
CA ARG A 455 -4.06 -13.65 5.53
C ARG A 455 -3.59 -13.10 4.19
N ARG A 456 -4.41 -13.26 3.17
CA ARG A 456 -4.11 -12.89 1.79
C ARG A 456 -5.10 -11.85 1.30
N VAL A 457 -4.63 -10.91 0.48
CA VAL A 457 -5.47 -9.90 -0.14
C VAL A 457 -5.91 -10.37 -1.52
N ARG A 458 -7.22 -10.49 -1.74
CA ARG A 458 -7.81 -10.64 -3.08
C ARG A 458 -8.10 -9.27 -3.64
N CYS A 459 -7.50 -8.98 -4.78
CA CYS A 459 -7.77 -7.76 -5.53
C CYS A 459 -8.93 -7.97 -6.51
N VAL A 460 -9.38 -6.87 -7.12
CA VAL A 460 -10.51 -6.86 -8.04
C VAL A 460 -10.37 -7.85 -9.20
N GLY A 461 -9.18 -8.02 -9.77
CA GLY A 461 -8.96 -8.93 -10.89
C GLY A 461 -9.24 -10.39 -10.54
N GLU A 462 -8.74 -10.86 -9.40
CA GLU A 462 -8.98 -12.22 -8.92
C GLU A 462 -10.44 -12.42 -8.50
N LEU A 463 -11.05 -11.42 -7.85
CA LEU A 463 -12.46 -11.49 -7.50
C LEU A 463 -13.34 -11.58 -8.76
N ALA A 464 -13.03 -10.79 -9.79
CA ALA A 464 -13.72 -10.84 -11.08
C ALA A 464 -13.49 -12.19 -11.80
N GLU A 465 -12.26 -12.71 -11.78
CA GLU A 465 -11.93 -14.03 -12.35
C GLU A 465 -12.76 -15.14 -11.73
N ASN A 466 -12.88 -15.18 -10.39
CA ASN A 466 -13.66 -16.18 -9.69
C ASN A 466 -15.15 -16.13 -10.06
N GLN A 467 -15.71 -14.92 -10.21
CA GLN A 467 -17.10 -14.76 -10.63
C GLN A 467 -17.29 -15.14 -12.11
N PHE A 468 -16.32 -14.80 -12.97
CA PHE A 468 -16.32 -15.19 -14.36
C PHE A 468 -16.27 -16.72 -14.52
N ARG A 469 -15.38 -17.38 -13.79
CA ARG A 469 -15.25 -18.85 -13.76
C ARG A 469 -16.52 -19.52 -13.24
N ALA A 470 -17.15 -18.98 -12.19
CA ALA A 470 -18.44 -19.47 -11.71
C ALA A 470 -19.55 -19.33 -12.76
N GLY A 471 -19.52 -18.26 -13.58
CA GLY A 471 -20.39 -18.10 -14.74
C GLY A 471 -20.11 -19.14 -15.83
N LEU A 472 -18.83 -19.34 -16.19
CA LEU A 472 -18.42 -20.31 -17.20
C LEU A 472 -18.75 -21.75 -16.80
N SER A 473 -18.59 -22.15 -15.53
CA SER A 473 -18.92 -23.51 -15.08
C SER A 473 -20.42 -23.83 -15.23
N ARG A 474 -21.31 -22.83 -15.11
CA ARG A 474 -22.74 -23.00 -15.44
C ARG A 474 -22.95 -23.23 -16.94
N VAL A 475 -22.19 -22.54 -17.78
CA VAL A 475 -22.22 -22.70 -19.24
C VAL A 475 -21.67 -24.07 -19.63
N GLU A 476 -20.57 -24.50 -19.03
CA GLU A 476 -19.97 -25.82 -19.24
C GLU A 476 -20.98 -26.94 -19.06
N ARG A 477 -21.73 -26.92 -17.95
CA ARG A 477 -22.76 -27.93 -17.67
C ARG A 477 -23.84 -27.97 -18.76
N ALA A 478 -24.30 -26.80 -19.21
CA ALA A 478 -25.33 -26.70 -20.26
C ALA A 478 -24.80 -27.13 -21.64
N VAL A 479 -23.56 -26.76 -21.96
CA VAL A 479 -22.87 -27.15 -23.19
C VAL A 479 -22.63 -28.67 -23.22
N LYS A 480 -22.16 -29.26 -22.12
CA LYS A 480 -21.86 -30.69 -22.02
C LYS A 480 -23.08 -31.57 -22.30
N GLU A 481 -24.25 -31.13 -21.83
CA GLU A 481 -25.53 -31.80 -22.09
C GLU A 481 -25.95 -31.71 -23.57
N ARG A 482 -25.76 -30.55 -24.21
CA ARG A 482 -26.10 -30.32 -25.62
C ARG A 482 -25.09 -30.88 -26.62
N LEU A 483 -23.81 -31.01 -26.23
CA LEU A 483 -22.75 -31.54 -27.11
C LEU A 483 -23.06 -32.96 -27.62
N GLY A 484 -23.80 -33.76 -26.86
CA GLY A 484 -24.22 -35.10 -27.29
C GLY A 484 -25.16 -35.10 -28.50
N GLN A 485 -25.87 -33.99 -28.75
CA GLN A 485 -26.83 -33.81 -29.85
C GLN A 485 -26.24 -33.05 -31.05
N ALA A 486 -25.04 -32.49 -30.91
CA ALA A 486 -24.44 -31.57 -31.88
C ALA A 486 -24.20 -32.19 -33.27
N GLU A 487 -23.91 -33.50 -33.34
CA GLU A 487 -23.75 -34.21 -34.61
C GLU A 487 -25.09 -34.41 -35.35
N THR A 488 -26.17 -34.69 -34.61
CA THR A 488 -27.49 -34.98 -35.21
C THR A 488 -28.14 -33.72 -35.76
N GLU A 489 -27.95 -32.58 -35.09
CA GLU A 489 -28.63 -31.31 -35.41
C GLU A 489 -27.74 -30.32 -36.20
N ASN A 490 -26.52 -30.71 -36.58
CA ASN A 490 -25.56 -29.87 -37.31
C ASN A 490 -25.28 -28.51 -36.62
N LEU A 491 -25.27 -28.48 -35.27
CA LEU A 491 -25.18 -27.24 -34.49
C LEU A 491 -23.84 -26.52 -34.71
N MET A 492 -23.87 -25.19 -34.62
CA MET A 492 -22.69 -24.33 -34.63
C MET A 492 -22.27 -23.96 -33.20
N PRO A 493 -21.01 -23.58 -32.95
CA PRO A 493 -20.55 -23.23 -31.59
C PRO A 493 -21.40 -22.17 -30.88
N HIS A 494 -21.94 -21.18 -31.60
CA HIS A 494 -22.78 -20.13 -31.03
C HIS A 494 -24.17 -20.63 -30.56
N ASP A 495 -24.67 -21.76 -31.06
CA ASP A 495 -25.95 -22.36 -30.65
C ASP A 495 -25.82 -23.08 -29.29
N LEU A 496 -24.60 -23.51 -28.95
CA LEU A 496 -24.28 -24.26 -27.74
C LEU A 496 -24.00 -23.35 -26.54
N ILE A 497 -23.44 -22.17 -26.77
CA ILE A 497 -22.99 -21.25 -25.71
C ILE A 497 -24.02 -20.15 -25.47
N ASN A 498 -24.56 -20.11 -24.26
CA ASN A 498 -25.39 -18.99 -23.80
C ASN A 498 -24.56 -18.05 -22.89
N SER A 499 -24.49 -16.77 -23.24
CA SER A 499 -23.75 -15.77 -22.47
C SER A 499 -24.47 -15.28 -21.22
N LYS A 500 -25.79 -15.49 -21.09
CA LYS A 500 -26.60 -14.97 -19.99
C LYS A 500 -26.10 -15.38 -18.58
N PRO A 501 -25.69 -16.64 -18.32
CA PRO A 501 -25.15 -17.03 -17.02
C PRO A 501 -23.86 -16.28 -16.65
N ILE A 502 -22.99 -16.02 -17.62
CA ILE A 502 -21.73 -15.29 -17.44
C ILE A 502 -22.03 -13.83 -17.12
N SER A 503 -22.80 -13.16 -17.97
CA SER A 503 -23.19 -11.76 -17.78
C SER A 503 -23.95 -11.54 -16.46
N SER A 504 -24.78 -12.49 -16.05
CA SER A 504 -25.50 -12.42 -14.78
C SER A 504 -24.54 -12.45 -13.59
N ALA A 505 -23.57 -13.36 -13.57
CA ALA A 505 -22.60 -13.47 -12.48
C ALA A 505 -21.73 -12.21 -12.34
N ILE A 506 -21.26 -11.67 -13.47
CA ILE A 506 -20.47 -10.43 -13.49
C ILE A 506 -21.32 -9.23 -13.04
N ARG A 507 -22.54 -9.09 -13.57
CA ARG A 507 -23.44 -7.98 -13.19
C ARG A 507 -23.82 -8.01 -11.71
N GLU A 508 -24.07 -9.19 -11.16
CA GLU A 508 -24.35 -9.36 -9.72
C GLU A 508 -23.14 -8.93 -8.88
N PHE A 509 -21.93 -9.34 -9.26
CA PHE A 509 -20.71 -8.94 -8.55
C PHE A 509 -20.48 -7.42 -8.57
N PHE A 510 -20.49 -6.79 -9.75
CA PHE A 510 -20.24 -5.34 -9.85
C PHE A 510 -21.43 -4.49 -9.36
N GLY A 511 -22.65 -5.03 -9.34
CA GLY A 511 -23.86 -4.29 -8.97
C GLY A 511 -24.25 -4.40 -7.49
N SER A 512 -24.30 -5.62 -6.94
CA SER A 512 -24.89 -5.91 -5.62
C SER A 512 -23.93 -6.50 -4.58
N SER A 513 -22.68 -6.80 -4.95
CA SER A 513 -21.68 -7.28 -3.99
C SER A 513 -21.41 -6.26 -2.89
N GLN A 514 -21.19 -6.74 -1.65
CA GLN A 514 -20.74 -5.92 -0.52
C GLN A 514 -19.38 -5.24 -0.77
N LEU A 515 -18.56 -5.83 -1.64
CA LEU A 515 -17.26 -5.29 -2.04
C LEU A 515 -17.39 -4.20 -3.12
N SER A 516 -18.52 -4.14 -3.84
CA SER A 516 -18.79 -3.09 -4.84
C SER A 516 -19.55 -1.93 -4.21
N GLN A 517 -18.80 -0.92 -3.79
CA GLN A 517 -19.32 0.22 -3.04
C GLN A 517 -19.40 1.46 -3.94
N PHE A 518 -20.38 2.34 -3.68
CA PHE A 518 -20.39 3.67 -4.29
C PHE A 518 -19.11 4.40 -3.89
N MET A 519 -18.43 5.02 -4.86
CA MET A 519 -17.17 5.70 -4.55
C MET A 519 -17.44 6.91 -3.66
N ASP A 520 -16.77 6.95 -2.51
CA ASP A 520 -16.62 8.13 -1.64
C ASP A 520 -15.85 9.27 -2.37
N GLN A 521 -16.57 10.12 -3.09
CA GLN A 521 -16.11 11.29 -3.86
C GLN A 521 -16.40 12.61 -3.12
N THR A 522 -16.15 12.65 -1.81
CA THR A 522 -16.26 13.90 -1.05
C THR A 522 -15.08 14.82 -1.34
N ASN A 523 -13.87 14.27 -1.37
CA ASN A 523 -12.63 14.98 -1.73
C ASN A 523 -11.59 13.98 -2.30
N PRO A 524 -10.48 14.47 -2.90
CA PRO A 524 -9.48 13.60 -3.52
C PRO A 524 -8.84 12.55 -2.58
N LEU A 525 -8.67 12.90 -1.29
CA LEU A 525 -8.13 11.98 -0.29
C LEU A 525 -9.11 10.83 -0.02
N SER A 526 -10.40 11.13 0.08
CA SER A 526 -11.46 10.13 0.25
C SER A 526 -11.47 9.12 -0.90
N GLU A 527 -11.26 9.56 -2.13
CA GLU A 527 -11.22 8.68 -3.30
C GLU A 527 -10.03 7.70 -3.24
N ILE A 528 -8.82 8.22 -2.98
CA ILE A 528 -7.61 7.40 -2.89
C ILE A 528 -7.72 6.39 -1.75
N THR A 529 -8.11 6.86 -0.56
CA THR A 529 -8.21 6.01 0.64
C THR A 529 -9.24 4.91 0.46
N HIS A 530 -10.35 5.19 -0.24
CA HIS A 530 -11.34 4.17 -0.56
C HIS A 530 -10.81 3.12 -1.54
N LYS A 531 -10.07 3.52 -2.58
CA LYS A 531 -9.44 2.59 -3.54
C LYS A 531 -8.34 1.72 -2.91
N ARG A 532 -7.69 2.23 -1.86
CA ARG A 532 -6.66 1.53 -1.06
C ARG A 532 -7.20 0.82 0.18
N ARG A 533 -8.52 0.72 0.32
CA ARG A 533 -9.17 0.07 1.45
C ARG A 533 -9.07 -1.45 1.33
N ILE A 534 -8.89 -2.10 2.48
CA ILE A 534 -8.93 -3.55 2.63
C ILE A 534 -10.07 -3.90 3.58
N SER A 535 -10.89 -4.88 3.20
CA SER A 535 -12.03 -5.35 3.99
C SER A 535 -11.88 -6.83 4.34
N ALA A 536 -12.01 -7.17 5.61
CA ALA A 536 -12.15 -8.57 6.06
C ALA A 536 -13.57 -9.13 5.83
N LEU A 537 -14.52 -8.26 5.46
CA LEU A 537 -15.91 -8.61 5.16
C LEU A 537 -16.08 -9.08 3.71
N GLY A 538 -17.17 -9.77 3.43
CA GLY A 538 -17.57 -10.20 2.08
C GLY A 538 -17.55 -11.73 1.89
N PRO A 539 -17.79 -12.21 0.67
CA PRO A 539 -17.88 -13.64 0.38
C PRO A 539 -16.58 -14.38 0.73
N GLY A 540 -16.66 -15.43 1.55
CA GLY A 540 -15.47 -16.16 2.02
C GLY A 540 -14.65 -15.44 3.11
N GLY A 541 -15.06 -14.24 3.53
CA GLY A 541 -14.49 -13.49 4.65
C GLY A 541 -15.27 -13.69 5.96
N LEU A 542 -15.08 -12.76 6.88
CA LEU A 542 -15.78 -12.72 8.17
C LEU A 542 -17.11 -11.96 8.05
N THR A 543 -18.08 -12.30 8.91
CA THR A 543 -19.26 -11.45 9.13
C THR A 543 -19.07 -10.64 10.40
N ARG A 544 -19.78 -9.52 10.52
CA ARG A 544 -19.68 -8.61 11.67
C ARG A 544 -19.97 -9.31 13.00
N GLU A 545 -20.98 -10.18 13.06
CA GLU A 545 -21.33 -10.88 14.30
C GLU A 545 -20.34 -12.00 14.67
N ARG A 546 -19.64 -12.56 13.68
CA ARG A 546 -18.66 -13.65 13.89
C ARG A 546 -17.25 -13.15 14.17
N ALA A 547 -16.99 -11.86 13.95
CA ALA A 547 -15.71 -11.25 14.20
C ALA A 547 -15.51 -10.99 15.70
N GLY A 548 -14.71 -11.85 16.34
CA GLY A 548 -14.27 -11.67 17.72
C GLY A 548 -13.32 -10.49 17.92
N PHE A 549 -12.84 -10.33 19.16
CA PHE A 549 -11.88 -9.28 19.52
C PHE A 549 -10.53 -9.44 18.80
N GLU A 550 -10.02 -10.67 18.73
CA GLU A 550 -8.68 -11.00 18.20
C GLU A 550 -8.50 -10.49 16.76
N VAL A 551 -9.46 -10.76 15.88
CA VAL A 551 -9.43 -10.34 14.47
C VAL A 551 -9.57 -8.84 14.24
N ARG A 552 -9.98 -8.08 15.26
CA ARG A 552 -10.14 -6.61 15.23
C ARG A 552 -8.94 -5.87 15.78
N ASP A 553 -8.08 -6.57 16.53
CA ASP A 553 -6.93 -5.99 17.19
C ASP A 553 -5.79 -5.71 16.18
N VAL A 554 -4.85 -4.88 16.59
CA VAL A 554 -3.67 -4.56 15.78
C VAL A 554 -2.60 -5.62 16.03
N HIS A 555 -2.26 -6.37 14.97
CA HIS A 555 -1.21 -7.37 15.02
C HIS A 555 0.17 -6.75 14.67
N PRO A 556 1.29 -7.15 15.30
CA PRO A 556 2.63 -6.63 14.98
C PRO A 556 3.00 -6.69 13.49
N THR A 557 2.54 -7.71 12.77
CA THR A 557 2.79 -7.85 11.31
C THR A 557 2.14 -6.76 10.47
N HIS A 558 1.19 -5.99 11.01
CA HIS A 558 0.60 -4.85 10.31
C HIS A 558 1.63 -3.76 10.00
N TYR A 559 2.75 -3.73 10.73
CA TYR A 559 3.83 -2.76 10.54
C TYR A 559 4.25 -2.65 9.07
N GLY A 560 4.17 -1.44 8.51
CA GLY A 560 4.55 -1.15 7.12
C GLY A 560 3.58 -1.68 6.04
N ARG A 561 2.52 -2.40 6.41
CA ARG A 561 1.61 -3.11 5.50
C ARG A 561 0.18 -2.61 5.58
N VAL A 562 -0.37 -2.57 6.79
CA VAL A 562 -1.73 -2.12 7.10
C VAL A 562 -1.62 -0.99 8.12
N CYS A 563 -2.28 0.13 7.85
CA CYS A 563 -2.25 1.27 8.75
C CYS A 563 -2.98 0.94 10.06
N PRO A 564 -2.33 1.08 11.23
CA PRO A 564 -2.96 0.82 12.53
C PRO A 564 -3.92 1.95 12.96
N ILE A 565 -3.85 3.12 12.32
CA ILE A 565 -4.62 4.32 12.69
C ILE A 565 -5.90 4.46 11.86
N GLU A 566 -5.83 4.20 10.55
CA GLU A 566 -6.95 4.45 9.63
C GLU A 566 -7.90 3.24 9.56
N THR A 567 -8.89 3.23 10.44
CA THR A 567 -10.02 2.29 10.47
C THR A 567 -11.30 3.02 10.86
N PRO A 568 -12.50 2.65 10.36
CA PRO A 568 -13.73 3.29 10.76
C PRO A 568 -14.08 2.96 12.22
N GLU A 569 -14.60 3.96 12.93
CA GLU A 569 -15.13 3.79 14.28
C GLU A 569 -16.41 2.94 14.28
N GLY A 570 -16.74 2.36 15.44
CA GLY A 570 -17.99 1.61 15.64
C GLY A 570 -17.91 0.15 15.19
N PRO A 571 -18.99 -0.44 14.65
CA PRO A 571 -19.10 -1.89 14.44
C PRO A 571 -18.06 -2.50 13.49
N ASN A 572 -17.44 -1.68 12.63
CA ASN A 572 -16.47 -2.13 11.62
C ASN A 572 -15.01 -1.92 12.02
N ILE A 573 -14.74 -1.46 13.25
CA ILE A 573 -13.37 -1.25 13.74
C ILE A 573 -12.53 -2.53 13.58
N GLY A 574 -11.33 -2.39 13.01
CA GLY A 574 -10.38 -3.46 12.73
C GLY A 574 -10.75 -4.40 11.56
N LEU A 575 -12.01 -4.37 11.09
CA LEU A 575 -12.48 -5.18 9.95
C LEU A 575 -12.30 -4.49 8.61
N ILE A 576 -12.18 -3.16 8.63
CA ILE A 576 -11.87 -2.34 7.47
C ILE A 576 -10.62 -1.57 7.82
N ASN A 577 -9.56 -1.77 7.04
CA ASN A 577 -8.28 -1.10 7.25
C ASN A 577 -7.79 -0.47 5.94
N SER A 578 -6.82 0.41 6.04
CA SER A 578 -6.20 1.07 4.89
C SER A 578 -4.79 0.54 4.66
N LEU A 579 -4.39 0.39 3.39
CA LEU A 579 -3.01 0.05 3.06
C LEU A 579 -2.05 1.14 3.53
N ALA A 580 -0.92 0.73 4.11
CA ALA A 580 0.17 1.65 4.41
C ALA A 580 0.78 2.23 3.11
N LEU A 581 1.50 3.35 3.19
CA LEU A 581 1.97 4.09 2.02
C LEU A 581 2.77 3.25 1.00
N PHE A 582 3.75 2.50 1.50
CA PHE A 582 4.67 1.71 0.66
C PHE A 582 4.27 0.24 0.55
N ALA A 583 3.15 -0.15 1.15
CA ALA A 583 2.68 -1.52 1.10
C ALA A 583 2.35 -1.92 -0.34
N ARG A 584 2.82 -3.10 -0.74
CA ARG A 584 2.49 -3.72 -2.03
C ARG A 584 2.06 -5.16 -1.84
N LEU A 585 1.56 -5.75 -2.91
CA LEU A 585 1.27 -7.19 -2.95
C LEU A 585 2.34 -7.92 -3.74
N ASN A 586 2.67 -9.11 -3.29
CA ASN A 586 3.51 -10.03 -4.04
C ASN A 586 2.70 -10.89 -5.00
N GLU A 587 3.39 -11.74 -5.76
CA GLU A 587 2.77 -12.64 -6.75
C GLU A 587 1.76 -13.60 -6.11
N HIS A 588 1.95 -13.92 -4.83
CA HIS A 588 1.07 -14.77 -4.05
C HIS A 588 -0.06 -14.02 -3.35
N GLY A 589 -0.15 -12.69 -3.48
CA GLY A 589 -1.19 -11.86 -2.85
C GLY A 589 -1.00 -11.58 -1.35
N PHE A 590 0.20 -11.82 -0.80
CA PHE A 590 0.56 -11.37 0.55
C PHE A 590 1.07 -9.93 0.53
N LEU A 591 0.87 -9.24 1.64
CA LEU A 591 1.36 -7.87 1.82
C LEU A 591 2.85 -7.85 2.14
N GLU A 592 3.59 -7.03 1.40
CA GLU A 592 5.00 -6.78 1.60
C GLU A 592 5.25 -5.30 1.85
N THR A 593 6.35 -5.02 2.55
CA THR A 593 6.81 -3.66 2.82
C THR A 593 8.31 -3.56 2.52
N PRO A 594 8.80 -2.41 2.01
CA PRO A 594 10.20 -2.29 1.64
C PRO A 594 11.10 -2.01 2.84
N TYR A 595 12.28 -2.63 2.81
CA TYR A 595 13.34 -2.45 3.78
C TYR A 595 14.67 -2.20 3.07
N ARG A 596 15.57 -1.44 3.71
CA ARG A 596 16.95 -1.26 3.23
C ARG A 596 17.85 -2.32 3.83
N LYS A 597 18.66 -2.96 3.00
CA LYS A 597 19.60 -3.99 3.46
C LYS A 597 20.76 -3.37 4.24
N VAL A 598 21.12 -3.98 5.36
CA VAL A 598 22.29 -3.64 6.16
C VAL A 598 23.34 -4.74 5.97
N SER A 599 24.58 -4.35 5.73
CA SER A 599 25.68 -5.30 5.53
C SER A 599 26.90 -4.82 6.30
N ASN A 600 27.40 -5.65 7.22
CA ASN A 600 28.53 -5.32 8.10
C ASN A 600 28.35 -3.98 8.84
N GLY A 601 27.14 -3.74 9.38
CA GLY A 601 26.78 -2.51 10.10
C GLY A 601 26.62 -1.26 9.22
N LYS A 602 26.74 -1.38 7.88
CA LYS A 602 26.52 -0.30 6.92
C LYS A 602 25.16 -0.43 6.24
N VAL A 603 24.36 0.63 6.29
CA VAL A 603 23.07 0.74 5.59
C VAL A 603 23.32 0.98 4.10
N THR A 604 22.81 0.09 3.26
CA THR A 604 22.93 0.18 1.79
C THR A 604 21.73 0.91 1.18
N ASP A 605 21.84 1.30 -0.10
CA ASP A 605 20.70 1.86 -0.86
C ASP A 605 19.86 0.77 -1.53
N GLN A 606 20.22 -0.50 -1.37
CA GLN A 606 19.45 -1.63 -1.90
C GLN A 606 18.17 -1.82 -1.07
N VAL A 607 17.02 -1.77 -1.75
CA VAL A 607 15.70 -1.98 -1.15
C VAL A 607 15.20 -3.38 -1.52
N GLU A 608 14.87 -4.17 -0.51
CA GLU A 608 14.24 -5.48 -0.65
C GLU A 608 12.87 -5.42 0.04
N TYR A 609 11.84 -5.99 -0.59
CA TYR A 609 10.52 -6.07 0.00
C TYR A 609 10.37 -7.42 0.67
N LEU A 610 9.90 -7.40 1.92
CA LEU A 610 9.75 -8.61 2.71
C LEU A 610 8.27 -8.85 3.04
N SER A 611 7.83 -10.09 2.88
CA SER A 611 6.54 -10.55 3.39
C SER A 611 6.58 -10.68 4.92
N ALA A 612 5.41 -10.81 5.55
CA ALA A 612 5.34 -11.00 7.00
C ALA A 612 6.03 -12.30 7.46
N ILE A 613 6.09 -13.31 6.60
CA ILE A 613 6.73 -14.61 6.89
C ILE A 613 8.26 -14.47 6.88
N GLU A 614 8.79 -13.71 5.93
CA GLU A 614 10.23 -13.49 5.80
C GLU A 614 10.75 -12.52 6.87
N GLU A 615 9.98 -11.47 7.19
CA GLU A 615 10.34 -10.47 8.21
C GLU A 615 10.65 -11.13 9.57
N ALA A 616 9.95 -12.19 9.95
CA ALA A 616 10.15 -12.85 11.23
C ALA A 616 11.57 -13.44 11.42
N LYS A 617 12.28 -13.75 10.32
CA LYS A 617 13.62 -14.36 10.35
C LYS A 617 14.73 -13.34 10.61
N TYR A 618 14.49 -12.07 10.27
CA TYR A 618 15.51 -11.04 10.24
C TYR A 618 15.38 -10.06 11.41
N THR A 619 16.49 -9.42 11.76
CA THR A 619 16.50 -8.36 12.77
C THR A 619 16.42 -7.00 12.09
N ILE A 620 15.32 -6.27 12.30
CA ILE A 620 15.02 -5.03 11.58
C ILE A 620 15.12 -3.81 12.50
N ALA A 621 16.00 -2.87 12.17
CA ALA A 621 16.15 -1.61 12.89
C ALA A 621 15.07 -0.57 12.51
N GLN A 622 14.76 0.31 13.46
CA GLN A 622 13.80 1.39 13.24
C GLN A 622 14.33 2.49 12.31
N ALA A 623 13.43 3.19 11.63
CA ALA A 623 13.76 4.30 10.72
C ALA A 623 14.48 5.48 11.39
N ASN A 624 14.47 5.57 12.72
CA ASN A 624 15.07 6.63 13.54
C ASN A 624 16.50 6.31 14.04
N ALA A 625 17.04 5.11 13.77
CA ALA A 625 18.39 4.73 14.18
C ALA A 625 19.45 5.70 13.60
N THR A 626 20.45 6.09 14.39
CA THR A 626 21.43 7.12 14.00
C THR A 626 22.43 6.56 12.98
N ILE A 627 22.60 7.24 11.85
CA ILE A 627 23.50 6.84 10.76
C ILE A 627 24.61 7.90 10.62
N ASP A 628 25.86 7.46 10.55
CA ASP A 628 27.02 8.32 10.34
C ASP A 628 27.14 8.79 8.87
N LYS A 629 28.13 9.65 8.59
CA LYS A 629 28.38 10.17 7.22
C LYS A 629 28.81 9.09 6.22
N ASN A 630 29.29 7.95 6.70
CA ASN A 630 29.75 6.82 5.89
C ASN A 630 28.65 5.77 5.67
N GLY A 631 27.46 5.99 6.23
CA GLY A 631 26.31 5.08 6.15
C GLY A 631 26.30 3.97 7.21
N LYS A 632 27.16 4.01 8.23
CA LYS A 632 27.17 3.04 9.34
C LYS A 632 26.25 3.48 10.47
N LEU A 633 25.70 2.51 11.19
CA LEU A 633 24.97 2.75 12.42
C LEU A 633 25.93 3.26 13.50
N ALA A 634 25.62 4.40 14.11
CA ALA A 634 26.52 5.11 15.02
C ALA A 634 26.42 4.63 16.48
N ASP A 635 25.27 4.10 16.88
CA ASP A 635 24.98 3.72 18.26
C ASP A 635 25.51 2.30 18.56
N GLU A 636 26.06 2.06 19.77
CA GLU A 636 26.57 0.73 20.18
C GLU A 636 25.45 -0.31 20.33
N LEU A 637 24.27 0.13 20.75
CA LEU A 637 23.05 -0.67 20.81
C LEU A 637 21.94 0.06 20.07
N VAL A 638 21.37 -0.61 19.09
CA VAL A 638 20.31 -0.07 18.23
C VAL A 638 19.01 -0.81 18.54
N SER A 639 17.92 -0.04 18.65
CA SER A 639 16.58 -0.60 18.81
C SER A 639 16.15 -1.30 17.52
N ALA A 640 15.88 -2.59 17.64
CA ALA A 640 15.43 -3.44 16.55
C ALA A 640 14.22 -4.27 16.96
N ARG A 641 13.60 -4.90 15.96
CA ARG A 641 12.54 -5.88 16.16
C ARG A 641 12.92 -7.21 15.50
N GLN A 642 12.55 -8.31 16.13
CA GLN A 642 12.67 -9.66 15.59
C GLN A 642 11.44 -10.46 16.03
N ALA A 643 10.78 -11.14 15.08
CA ALA A 643 9.58 -11.95 15.33
C ALA A 643 8.45 -11.23 16.15
N GLY A 644 8.33 -9.90 16.01
CA GLY A 644 7.31 -9.09 16.70
C GLY A 644 7.74 -8.54 18.06
N GLU A 645 8.87 -8.99 18.62
CA GLU A 645 9.42 -8.48 19.87
C GLU A 645 10.42 -7.35 19.62
N THR A 646 10.45 -6.37 20.52
CA THR A 646 11.41 -5.26 20.48
C THR A 646 12.60 -5.54 21.37
N MET A 647 13.81 -5.34 20.85
CA MET A 647 15.06 -5.66 21.53
C MET A 647 16.16 -4.66 21.17
N MET A 648 17.17 -4.54 22.04
CA MET A 648 18.37 -3.76 21.79
C MET A 648 19.49 -4.70 21.34
N VAL A 649 20.07 -4.46 20.16
CA VAL A 649 21.12 -5.32 19.58
C VAL A 649 22.29 -4.48 19.07
N GLY A 650 23.48 -5.09 19.00
CA GLY A 650 24.62 -4.47 18.34
C GLY A 650 24.41 -4.31 16.83
N PRO A 651 25.01 -3.28 16.18
CA PRO A 651 24.91 -3.02 14.75
C PRO A 651 25.23 -4.21 13.83
N GLU A 652 26.08 -5.13 14.28
CA GLU A 652 26.49 -6.33 13.55
C GLU A 652 25.38 -7.37 13.39
N ARG A 653 24.38 -7.35 14.28
CA ARG A 653 23.22 -8.25 14.22
C ARG A 653 22.05 -7.70 13.40
N ILE A 654 22.15 -6.47 12.88
CA ILE A 654 21.07 -5.84 12.12
C ILE A 654 21.19 -6.24 10.64
N ASP A 655 20.12 -6.84 10.13
CA ASP A 655 20.03 -7.29 8.73
C ASP A 655 19.37 -6.23 7.84
N TYR A 656 18.37 -5.51 8.38
CA TYR A 656 17.58 -4.53 7.63
C TYR A 656 17.24 -3.30 8.46
N ILE A 657 16.88 -2.21 7.78
CA ILE A 657 16.33 -0.99 8.40
C ILE A 657 15.14 -0.48 7.59
N ASP A 658 14.16 0.08 8.29
CA ASP A 658 13.01 0.77 7.71
C ASP A 658 13.41 1.85 6.68
N VAL A 659 12.62 2.00 5.61
CA VAL A 659 12.90 2.95 4.51
C VAL A 659 12.55 4.38 4.90
N ALA A 660 11.40 4.57 5.54
CA ALA A 660 10.91 5.88 5.94
C ALA A 660 10.05 5.79 7.20
N PRO A 661 10.07 6.80 8.10
CA PRO A 661 9.17 6.82 9.26
C PRO A 661 7.69 6.76 8.88
N SER A 662 7.30 7.34 7.74
CA SER A 662 5.93 7.34 7.25
C SER A 662 5.49 5.98 6.68
N GLN A 663 6.35 4.96 6.65
CA GLN A 663 6.00 3.67 6.06
C GLN A 663 4.90 2.92 6.83
N ILE A 664 4.73 3.22 8.13
CA ILE A 664 3.81 2.53 9.04
C ILE A 664 2.36 2.95 8.78
N VAL A 665 2.16 4.16 8.25
CA VAL A 665 0.87 4.83 8.17
C VAL A 665 0.33 4.90 6.74
N SER A 666 -0.97 5.09 6.60
CA SER A 666 -1.67 5.25 5.32
C SER A 666 -1.57 6.67 4.77
N ALA A 667 -2.11 6.90 3.57
CA ALA A 667 -2.16 8.21 2.95
C ALA A 667 -2.86 9.28 3.81
N ALA A 668 -4.00 8.95 4.44
CA ALA A 668 -4.73 9.90 5.29
C ALA A 668 -3.97 10.24 6.57
N ALA A 669 -3.54 9.23 7.33
CA ALA A 669 -2.81 9.46 8.57
C ALA A 669 -1.49 10.23 8.32
N SER A 670 -0.84 9.99 7.19
CA SER A 670 0.40 10.69 6.83
C SER A 670 0.23 12.16 6.43
N LEU A 671 -1.01 12.64 6.25
CA LEU A 671 -1.31 14.07 6.03
C LEU A 671 -1.49 14.85 7.33
N VAL A 672 -1.63 14.17 8.48
CA VAL A 672 -1.71 14.81 9.79
C VAL A 672 -0.30 15.30 10.19
N PRO A 673 -0.06 16.63 10.29
CA PRO A 673 1.21 17.14 10.79
C PRO A 673 1.33 16.87 12.30
N PHE A 674 2.55 16.61 12.78
CA PHE A 674 2.82 16.33 14.20
C PHE A 674 2.06 15.12 14.76
N LEU A 675 1.80 14.12 13.92
CA LEU A 675 1.14 12.87 14.29
C LEU A 675 1.82 12.19 15.50
N GLU A 676 3.13 12.35 15.65
CA GLU A 676 3.92 11.85 16.78
C GLU A 676 3.56 12.48 18.15
N HIS A 677 2.79 13.56 18.18
CA HIS A 677 2.35 14.26 19.38
C HIS A 677 0.87 14.03 19.70
N ASP A 678 0.15 13.35 18.81
CA ASP A 678 -1.27 13.06 18.97
C ASP A 678 -1.49 11.66 19.55
N ASP A 679 -2.50 11.52 20.41
CA ASP A 679 -3.00 10.20 20.83
C ASP A 679 -3.54 9.42 19.63
N ALA A 680 -3.34 8.09 19.62
CA ALA A 680 -3.73 7.23 18.51
C ALA A 680 -5.24 7.32 18.18
N ASN A 681 -6.12 7.46 19.19
CA ASN A 681 -7.55 7.59 18.94
C ASN A 681 -7.88 8.94 18.28
N ARG A 682 -7.18 10.01 18.66
CA ARG A 682 -7.36 11.33 18.04
C ARG A 682 -6.82 11.36 16.61
N ALA A 683 -5.70 10.70 16.37
CA ALA A 683 -5.18 10.48 15.03
C ALA A 683 -6.17 9.70 14.14
N LEU A 684 -6.82 8.65 14.68
CA LEU A 684 -7.85 7.88 13.99
C LEU A 684 -9.06 8.75 13.63
N MET A 685 -9.58 9.51 14.60
CA MET A 685 -10.66 10.46 14.37
C MET A 685 -10.27 11.50 13.31
N GLY A 686 -9.06 12.05 13.40
CA GLY A 686 -8.52 13.03 12.47
C GLY A 686 -8.45 12.50 11.03
N ALA A 687 -7.88 11.31 10.83
CA ALA A 687 -7.82 10.67 9.52
C ALA A 687 -9.22 10.39 8.94
N ASN A 688 -10.18 9.97 9.79
CA ASN A 688 -11.56 9.74 9.38
C ASN A 688 -12.30 11.04 9.01
N MET A 689 -12.11 12.11 9.78
CA MET A 689 -12.71 13.42 9.53
C MET A 689 -12.14 14.07 8.25
N GLN A 690 -10.86 13.90 7.97
CA GLN A 690 -10.24 14.41 6.73
C GLN A 690 -10.93 13.88 5.47
N ARG A 691 -11.40 12.63 5.46
CA ARG A 691 -12.13 12.04 4.31
C ARG A 691 -13.51 12.66 4.10
N GLN A 692 -14.08 13.29 5.12
CA GLN A 692 -15.41 13.90 5.07
C GLN A 692 -15.36 15.40 4.76
N ALA A 693 -14.17 16.00 4.69
CA ALA A 693 -14.01 17.42 4.44
C ALA A 693 -14.49 17.79 3.02
N VAL A 694 -15.49 18.66 2.93
CA VAL A 694 -16.07 19.10 1.66
C VAL A 694 -15.20 20.21 1.04
N PRO A 695 -14.84 20.15 -0.26
CA PRO A 695 -14.10 21.20 -0.94
C PRO A 695 -14.81 22.55 -0.88
N CYS A 696 -14.10 23.59 -0.43
CA CYS A 696 -14.61 24.96 -0.43
C CYS A 696 -14.59 25.57 -1.85
N LEU A 697 -15.40 26.59 -2.08
CA LEU A 697 -15.46 27.33 -3.37
C LEU A 697 -14.09 27.86 -3.82
N ARG A 698 -13.25 28.24 -2.86
CA ARG A 698 -11.88 28.68 -3.04
C ARG A 698 -10.97 27.78 -2.20
N PRO A 699 -10.29 26.79 -2.81
CA PRO A 699 -9.39 25.93 -2.07
C PRO A 699 -8.18 26.73 -1.60
N ASP A 700 -7.81 26.56 -0.32
CA ASP A 700 -6.59 27.13 0.24
C ASP A 700 -5.57 26.03 0.54
N LYS A 701 -4.30 26.41 0.61
CA LYS A 701 -3.20 25.50 0.92
C LYS A 701 -3.05 25.34 2.43
N PRO A 702 -2.71 24.15 2.94
CA PRO A 702 -2.29 24.03 4.32
C PRO A 702 -0.97 24.79 4.53
N LEU A 703 -0.92 25.66 5.55
CA LEU A 703 0.32 26.36 5.94
C LEU A 703 1.32 25.40 6.60
N VAL A 704 0.79 24.41 7.34
CA VAL A 704 1.53 23.32 7.97
C VAL A 704 1.09 22.03 7.30
N GLY A 705 2.01 21.35 6.61
CA GLY A 705 1.74 20.11 5.89
C GLY A 705 2.96 19.20 5.84
N THR A 706 2.76 17.96 5.42
CA THR A 706 3.75 16.88 5.51
C THR A 706 4.57 16.71 4.24
N GLY A 707 4.08 17.20 3.10
CA GLY A 707 4.69 17.09 1.78
C GLY A 707 4.05 16.01 0.90
N LEU A 708 3.18 15.18 1.48
CA LEU A 708 2.42 14.17 0.74
C LEU A 708 1.19 14.74 0.02
N GLU A 709 0.79 15.98 0.32
CA GLU A 709 -0.37 16.64 -0.29
C GLU A 709 -0.26 16.65 -1.83
N ARG A 710 0.97 16.83 -2.35
CA ARG A 710 1.23 16.80 -3.79
C ARG A 710 0.96 15.41 -4.37
N ILE A 711 1.47 14.36 -3.73
CA ILE A 711 1.31 12.97 -4.21
C ILE A 711 -0.17 12.59 -4.18
N VAL A 712 -0.87 12.87 -3.08
CA VAL A 712 -2.31 12.60 -2.96
C VAL A 712 -3.12 13.38 -4.01
N ALA A 713 -2.76 14.63 -4.31
CA ALA A 713 -3.48 15.39 -5.33
C ALA A 713 -3.23 14.89 -6.77
N LEU A 714 -2.01 14.43 -7.08
CA LEU A 714 -1.66 13.92 -8.40
C LEU A 714 -2.24 12.52 -8.63
N ASP A 715 -2.03 11.62 -7.67
CA ASP A 715 -2.41 10.21 -7.79
C ASP A 715 -3.91 9.98 -7.70
N SER A 716 -4.71 10.96 -7.25
CA SER A 716 -6.17 10.82 -7.24
C SER A 716 -6.77 10.85 -8.63
N GLY A 717 -6.06 11.43 -9.62
CA GLY A 717 -6.57 11.70 -10.95
C GLY A 717 -7.56 12.88 -11.02
N THR A 718 -7.80 13.58 -9.90
CA THR A 718 -8.70 14.75 -9.88
C THR A 718 -8.08 15.96 -10.57
N VAL A 719 -6.75 16.05 -10.59
CA VAL A 719 -6.00 17.09 -11.30
C VAL A 719 -5.62 16.61 -12.69
N VAL A 720 -5.78 17.47 -13.69
CA VAL A 720 -5.34 17.18 -15.05
C VAL A 720 -3.84 17.42 -15.14
N MET A 721 -3.09 16.37 -15.49
CA MET A 721 -1.65 16.42 -15.69
C MET A 721 -1.33 16.49 -17.19
N ALA A 722 -0.28 17.24 -17.55
CA ALA A 722 0.25 17.18 -18.90
C ALA A 722 0.94 15.82 -19.10
N THR A 723 0.48 15.10 -20.12
CA THR A 723 1.07 13.81 -20.55
C THR A 723 2.44 14.00 -21.18
N ARG A 724 2.59 15.09 -21.95
CA ARG A 724 3.83 15.48 -22.61
C ARG A 724 4.22 16.91 -22.25
N GLY A 725 5.51 17.19 -22.16
CA GLY A 725 6.06 18.52 -21.98
C GLY A 725 5.80 19.40 -23.21
N GLY A 726 5.52 20.68 -23.00
CA GLY A 726 5.22 21.59 -24.09
C GLY A 726 4.94 23.02 -23.68
N VAL A 727 4.60 23.84 -24.67
CA VAL A 727 4.16 25.23 -24.50
C VAL A 727 2.64 25.26 -24.50
N VAL A 728 2.04 25.92 -23.50
CA VAL A 728 0.58 26.14 -23.48
C VAL A 728 0.24 27.13 -24.58
N ASP A 729 -0.43 26.65 -25.63
CA ASP A 729 -0.79 27.43 -26.81
C ASP A 729 -2.13 28.13 -26.63
N TYR A 730 -3.09 27.44 -25.99
CA TYR A 730 -4.41 27.98 -25.69
C TYR A 730 -4.90 27.52 -24.32
N VAL A 731 -5.59 28.39 -23.61
CA VAL A 731 -6.21 28.04 -22.33
C VAL A 731 -7.50 28.83 -22.12
N ASP A 732 -8.53 28.11 -21.72
CA ASP A 732 -9.83 28.64 -21.31
C ASP A 732 -10.33 27.88 -20.08
N ALA A 733 -11.42 28.33 -19.48
CA ALA A 733 -12.07 27.70 -18.34
C ALA A 733 -12.45 26.23 -18.59
N ASN A 734 -12.64 25.82 -19.86
CA ASN A 734 -13.12 24.50 -20.26
C ASN A 734 -12.05 23.59 -20.87
N ARG A 735 -10.98 24.13 -21.47
CA ARG A 735 -9.94 23.33 -22.13
C ARG A 735 -8.57 23.99 -22.10
N ILE A 736 -7.54 23.17 -22.14
CA ILE A 736 -6.14 23.57 -22.23
C ILE A 736 -5.53 22.87 -23.44
N VAL A 737 -4.81 23.61 -24.29
CA VAL A 737 -4.12 23.08 -25.46
C VAL A 737 -2.62 23.30 -25.26
N ILE A 738 -1.85 22.21 -25.34
CA ILE A 738 -0.40 22.21 -25.18
C ILE A 738 0.21 21.82 -26.52
N ARG A 739 1.01 22.71 -27.09
CA ARG A 739 1.91 22.36 -28.19
C ARG A 739 3.09 21.60 -27.60
N VAL A 740 3.20 20.33 -27.96
CA VAL A 740 4.21 19.40 -27.44
C VAL A 740 5.58 19.83 -27.92
N ASN A 741 6.62 19.59 -27.12
CA ASN A 741 7.99 19.85 -27.54
C ASN A 741 8.40 18.88 -28.67
N ASP A 742 9.29 19.31 -29.56
CA ASP A 742 9.71 18.51 -30.72
C ASP A 742 10.41 17.19 -30.31
N ASP A 743 11.03 17.14 -29.13
CA ASP A 743 11.72 15.96 -28.59
C ASP A 743 10.77 14.87 -28.06
N GLU A 744 9.54 15.25 -27.70
CA GLU A 744 8.48 14.32 -27.24
C GLU A 744 7.46 13.99 -28.35
N THR A 745 7.68 14.48 -29.57
CA THR A 745 6.78 14.29 -30.72
C THR A 745 7.30 13.16 -31.61
N ALA A 746 6.49 12.11 -31.81
CA ALA A 746 6.81 11.02 -32.73
C ALA A 746 6.39 11.35 -34.18
N ALA A 747 7.13 10.83 -35.17
CA ALA A 747 6.81 11.04 -36.58
C ALA A 747 5.44 10.43 -36.92
N GLY A 748 4.49 11.28 -37.33
CA GLY A 748 3.11 10.89 -37.66
C GLY A 748 2.07 11.20 -36.58
N GLU A 749 2.49 11.65 -35.39
CA GLU A 749 1.57 12.13 -34.34
C GLU A 749 1.29 13.63 -34.47
N VAL A 750 0.11 14.04 -34.00
CA VAL A 750 -0.24 15.45 -33.88
C VAL A 750 0.57 16.03 -32.71
N GLY A 751 1.41 17.04 -32.98
CA GLY A 751 2.26 17.72 -31.98
C GLY A 751 1.51 18.63 -31.00
N VAL A 752 0.24 18.34 -30.74
CA VAL A 752 -0.65 19.13 -29.88
C VAL A 752 -1.51 18.21 -29.02
N ASP A 753 -1.47 18.40 -27.71
CA ASP A 753 -2.32 17.72 -26.73
C ASP A 753 -3.46 18.64 -26.28
N ILE A 754 -4.69 18.12 -26.30
CA ILE A 754 -5.90 18.86 -25.87
C ILE A 754 -6.46 18.21 -24.61
N TYR A 755 -6.55 18.98 -23.54
CA TYR A 755 -7.10 18.56 -22.26
C TYR A 755 -8.43 19.27 -21.98
N ASN A 756 -9.52 18.52 -21.91
CA ASN A 756 -10.84 19.06 -21.58
C ASN A 756 -11.10 18.96 -20.07
N LEU A 757 -11.42 20.09 -19.44
CA LEU A 757 -11.64 20.21 -18.00
C LEU A 757 -13.09 19.87 -17.62
N ILE A 758 -13.26 19.23 -16.45
CA ILE A 758 -14.57 18.94 -15.86
C ILE A 758 -15.11 20.21 -15.19
N LYS A 759 -16.35 20.61 -15.53
CA LYS A 759 -17.00 21.82 -15.00
C LYS A 759 -18.23 21.45 -14.20
N TYR A 760 -18.32 22.00 -12.99
CA TYR A 760 -19.50 22.01 -12.12
C TYR A 760 -20.36 20.74 -12.16
N THR A 761 -19.71 19.57 -12.09
CA THR A 761 -20.38 18.27 -12.17
C THR A 761 -20.71 17.77 -10.76
N ARG A 762 -21.82 17.07 -10.61
CA ARG A 762 -22.25 16.49 -9.32
C ARG A 762 -21.43 15.23 -9.00
N SER A 763 -20.87 15.14 -7.79
CA SER A 763 -20.28 13.90 -7.25
C SER A 763 -21.33 12.98 -6.63
N ASN A 764 -20.96 11.72 -6.35
CA ASN A 764 -21.81 10.75 -5.65
C ASN A 764 -22.38 11.28 -4.31
N GLN A 765 -21.62 12.10 -3.58
CA GLN A 765 -22.02 12.69 -2.29
C GLN A 765 -22.64 14.10 -2.43
N ASN A 766 -23.14 14.46 -3.61
CA ASN A 766 -23.77 15.75 -3.90
C ASN A 766 -22.82 16.96 -3.74
N THR A 767 -21.50 16.75 -3.86
CA THR A 767 -20.53 17.86 -3.89
C THR A 767 -20.27 18.30 -5.33
N ASN A 768 -19.56 19.42 -5.50
CA ASN A 768 -19.24 19.99 -6.80
C ASN A 768 -17.82 19.61 -7.25
N ILE A 769 -17.69 18.94 -8.39
CA ILE A 769 -16.42 18.68 -9.05
C ILE A 769 -16.21 19.75 -10.13
N ASN A 770 -15.16 20.56 -9.97
CA ASN A 770 -14.82 21.63 -10.90
C ASN A 770 -13.31 21.82 -10.99
N GLN A 771 -12.78 21.71 -12.20
CA GLN A 771 -11.38 21.95 -12.51
C GLN A 771 -11.20 23.38 -13.03
N ARG A 772 -10.09 24.02 -12.63
CA ARG A 772 -9.72 25.37 -13.06
C ARG A 772 -8.30 25.36 -13.61
N PRO A 773 -8.03 26.02 -14.74
CA PRO A 773 -6.67 26.16 -15.24
C PRO A 773 -5.84 27.04 -14.29
N ILE A 774 -4.58 26.67 -14.09
CA ILE A 774 -3.62 27.38 -13.22
C ILE A 774 -2.66 28.31 -14.00
N VAL A 775 -2.94 28.53 -15.30
CA VAL A 775 -2.23 29.39 -16.27
C VAL A 775 -3.25 29.97 -17.27
N GLN A 776 -3.20 31.26 -17.67
CA GLN A 776 -4.21 31.90 -18.55
C GLN A 776 -3.62 32.88 -19.60
N VAL A 777 -4.25 32.95 -20.78
CA VAL A 777 -4.12 34.05 -21.78
C VAL A 777 -5.17 35.12 -21.44
N GLY A 778 -4.82 36.41 -21.51
CA GLY A 778 -5.73 37.51 -21.13
C GLY A 778 -5.65 37.97 -19.66
N ASP A 779 -4.65 37.48 -18.93
CA ASP A 779 -4.29 38.00 -17.61
C ASP A 779 -3.78 39.44 -17.71
N HIS A 780 -4.25 40.33 -16.82
CA HIS A 780 -3.60 41.63 -16.62
C HIS A 780 -2.26 41.37 -15.94
N VAL A 781 -1.19 41.94 -16.48
CA VAL A 781 0.16 41.77 -15.94
C VAL A 781 0.84 43.11 -15.74
N VAL A 782 1.69 43.18 -14.72
CA VAL A 782 2.68 44.24 -14.55
C VAL A 782 4.03 43.72 -15.02
N MET A 783 4.65 44.43 -15.96
CA MET A 783 5.94 44.06 -16.54
C MET A 783 7.10 44.66 -15.73
N SER A 784 8.15 43.88 -15.50
CA SER A 784 9.36 44.30 -14.79
C SER A 784 10.51 44.58 -15.73
N ILE A 785 11.20 45.67 -15.44
CA ILE A 785 12.46 46.03 -16.08
C ILE A 785 13.68 45.23 -15.59
N VAL A 786 13.51 44.43 -14.52
CA VAL A 786 14.54 43.50 -14.01
C VAL A 786 13.92 42.10 -13.86
N PRO A 787 13.75 41.35 -14.95
CA PRO A 787 13.28 39.97 -14.89
C PRO A 787 14.38 39.06 -14.29
N ASN A 788 14.01 37.90 -13.75
CA ASN A 788 14.97 36.97 -13.16
C ASN A 788 15.00 35.62 -13.89
N CYS A 789 16.18 35.07 -14.14
CA CYS A 789 16.30 33.79 -14.87
C CYS A 789 16.09 32.56 -13.98
N GLY A 790 16.00 32.73 -12.66
CA GLY A 790 15.91 31.64 -11.68
C GLY A 790 17.18 30.79 -11.51
N ASN A 791 18.18 30.91 -12.40
CA ASN A 791 19.30 29.96 -12.48
C ASN A 791 20.69 30.55 -12.18
N CYS A 792 20.89 31.85 -12.39
CA CYS A 792 22.18 32.51 -12.10
C CYS A 792 22.48 32.53 -10.59
N GLU A 793 23.73 32.80 -10.24
CA GLU A 793 24.20 32.80 -8.85
C GLU A 793 23.31 33.65 -7.92
N TRP A 794 22.97 34.86 -8.34
CA TRP A 794 22.15 35.79 -7.56
C TRP A 794 20.71 35.33 -7.41
N CYS A 795 20.11 34.78 -8.47
CA CYS A 795 18.77 34.19 -8.40
C CYS A 795 18.72 33.02 -7.41
N LYS A 796 19.73 32.15 -7.41
CA LYS A 796 19.83 31.01 -6.49
C LYS A 796 20.03 31.45 -5.03
N LYS A 797 20.72 32.57 -4.81
CA LYS A 797 20.90 33.19 -3.48
C LYS A 797 19.66 33.93 -2.96
N GLY A 798 18.56 33.95 -3.72
CA GLY A 798 17.31 34.62 -3.30
C GLY A 798 17.35 36.14 -3.46
N VAL A 799 18.28 36.69 -4.24
CA VAL A 799 18.40 38.12 -4.57
C VAL A 799 18.21 38.33 -6.08
N PRO A 800 16.99 38.07 -6.60
CA PRO A 800 16.71 38.03 -8.03
C PRO A 800 16.86 39.39 -8.73
N ASN A 801 16.86 40.50 -7.99
CA ASN A 801 17.13 41.83 -8.52
C ASN A 801 18.56 41.96 -9.10
N PHE A 802 19.52 41.13 -8.70
CA PHE A 802 20.87 41.11 -9.28
C PHE A 802 21.05 40.05 -10.37
N CYS A 803 19.99 39.66 -11.07
CA CYS A 803 20.08 38.59 -12.06
C CYS A 803 21.13 38.88 -13.15
N SER A 804 22.22 38.10 -13.19
CA SER A 804 23.29 38.27 -14.18
C SER A 804 22.77 38.09 -15.61
N THR A 805 21.91 37.11 -15.85
CA THR A 805 21.34 36.85 -17.19
C THR A 805 20.50 38.04 -17.68
N ALA A 806 19.78 38.71 -16.79
CA ALA A 806 19.05 39.92 -17.14
C ALA A 806 20.01 41.09 -17.38
N GLY A 807 21.04 41.24 -16.55
CA GLY A 807 22.11 42.24 -16.75
C GLY A 807 22.79 42.12 -18.12
N ASP A 808 23.20 40.90 -18.48
CA ASP A 808 23.82 40.60 -19.77
C ASP A 808 22.87 40.92 -20.94
N ALA A 809 21.59 40.53 -20.83
CA ALA A 809 20.57 40.83 -21.82
C ALA A 809 20.38 42.33 -22.02
N MET A 810 20.27 43.09 -20.93
CA MET A 810 20.11 44.54 -20.95
C MET A 810 21.33 45.24 -21.57
N SER A 811 22.54 44.75 -21.34
CA SER A 811 23.78 45.37 -21.84
C SER A 811 23.87 45.43 -23.38
N VAL A 812 23.18 44.52 -24.07
CA VAL A 812 23.15 44.43 -25.54
C VAL A 812 21.77 44.80 -26.11
N GLY A 813 20.85 45.29 -25.29
CA GLY A 813 19.49 45.65 -25.71
C GLY A 813 18.68 44.44 -26.20
N GLY A 814 18.82 43.28 -25.57
CA GLY A 814 18.12 42.04 -25.92
C GLY A 814 17.34 41.41 -24.78
N LEU A 815 16.80 40.21 -25.04
CA LEU A 815 16.20 39.32 -24.05
C LEU A 815 17.25 38.35 -23.49
N PHE A 816 16.85 37.35 -22.69
CA PHE A 816 17.79 36.41 -22.04
C PHE A 816 18.71 35.65 -23.00
N ASP A 817 18.34 35.54 -24.28
CA ASP A 817 19.17 34.96 -25.34
C ASP A 817 20.02 36.01 -26.09
N LYS A 818 20.07 37.25 -25.60
CA LYS A 818 20.81 38.40 -26.15
C LYS A 818 20.31 38.88 -27.52
N THR A 819 19.14 38.41 -27.95
CA THR A 819 18.53 38.83 -29.22
C THR A 819 17.34 39.77 -28.98
N SER A 820 16.98 40.54 -29.99
CA SER A 820 15.81 41.42 -29.94
C SER A 820 14.63 40.75 -30.65
N ARG A 821 13.42 41.14 -30.28
CA ARG A 821 12.16 40.76 -30.95
C ARG A 821 11.55 41.92 -31.74
N LEU A 822 12.22 43.06 -31.75
CA LEU A 822 11.76 44.27 -32.42
C LEU A 822 12.59 44.53 -33.67
N SER A 823 11.90 44.84 -34.76
CA SER A 823 12.48 45.30 -36.00
C SER A 823 11.59 46.35 -36.66
N GLU A 824 12.19 47.34 -37.28
CA GLU A 824 11.49 48.34 -38.10
C GLU A 824 12.17 48.41 -39.46
N ASN A 825 11.39 48.27 -40.54
CA ASN A 825 11.90 48.27 -41.92
C ASN A 825 13.05 47.28 -42.21
N GLY A 826 13.09 46.16 -41.46
CA GLY A 826 14.15 45.15 -41.57
C GLY A 826 15.39 45.41 -40.70
N GLU A 827 15.47 46.57 -40.03
CA GLU A 827 16.53 46.87 -39.07
C GLU A 827 16.14 46.43 -37.66
N LYS A 828 17.08 45.82 -36.95
CA LYS A 828 16.89 45.35 -35.57
C LYS A 828 16.89 46.53 -34.61
N LEU A 829 15.81 46.68 -33.84
CA LEU A 829 15.71 47.66 -32.76
C LEU A 829 16.13 47.03 -31.43
N ASN A 830 16.75 47.80 -30.54
CA ASN A 830 17.15 47.32 -29.21
C ASN A 830 15.97 47.35 -28.22
N GLN A 831 15.80 46.28 -27.47
CA GLN A 831 14.79 46.17 -26.42
C GLN A 831 15.34 46.70 -25.09
N PHE A 832 14.99 47.94 -24.77
CA PHE A 832 15.41 48.58 -23.53
C PHE A 832 14.80 47.86 -22.31
N LEU A 833 15.65 47.51 -21.34
CA LEU A 833 15.31 46.88 -20.06
C LEU A 833 14.43 45.62 -20.17
N CYS A 834 14.56 44.85 -21.27
CA CYS A 834 13.78 43.64 -21.53
C CYS A 834 12.24 43.83 -21.60
N VAL A 835 11.73 45.07 -21.67
CA VAL A 835 10.27 45.38 -21.66
C VAL A 835 9.81 46.13 -22.91
N ALA A 836 10.65 46.99 -23.51
CA ALA A 836 10.27 47.83 -24.67
C ALA A 836 9.03 48.72 -24.42
N SER A 837 9.12 49.61 -23.43
CA SER A 837 7.99 50.37 -22.84
C SER A 837 7.18 51.29 -23.75
N PHE A 838 7.54 51.47 -25.02
CA PHE A 838 6.79 52.29 -25.99
C PHE A 838 6.15 51.47 -27.12
N ALA A 839 6.32 50.15 -27.14
CA ALA A 839 5.71 49.28 -28.15
C ALA A 839 4.29 48.87 -27.74
N GLU A 840 3.36 48.84 -28.70
CA GLU A 840 2.00 48.31 -28.49
C GLU A 840 2.01 46.81 -28.15
N TYR A 841 2.98 46.07 -28.70
CA TYR A 841 3.20 44.65 -28.46
C TYR A 841 4.68 44.42 -28.12
N ALA A 842 4.95 43.66 -27.06
CA ALA A 842 6.30 43.31 -26.66
C ALA A 842 6.38 41.85 -26.20
N VAL A 843 7.45 41.18 -26.61
CA VAL A 843 7.82 39.87 -26.05
C VAL A 843 8.69 40.13 -24.83
N VAL A 844 8.27 39.65 -23.66
CA VAL A 844 9.01 39.83 -22.40
C VAL A 844 9.37 38.48 -21.79
N PRO A 845 10.44 38.39 -20.97
CA PRO A 845 10.71 37.17 -20.22
C PRO A 845 9.53 36.90 -19.28
N ALA A 846 9.05 35.67 -19.23
CA ALA A 846 7.88 35.30 -18.43
C ALA A 846 8.05 35.65 -16.93
N SER A 847 9.27 35.56 -16.40
CA SER A 847 9.60 35.97 -15.03
C SER A 847 9.53 37.48 -14.79
N GLY A 848 9.50 38.27 -15.85
CA GLY A 848 9.25 39.71 -15.81
C GLY A 848 7.76 40.08 -15.83
N ALA A 849 6.85 39.14 -16.07
CA ALA A 849 5.41 39.42 -16.06
C ALA A 849 4.76 38.91 -14.77
N VAL A 850 4.21 39.82 -13.95
CA VAL A 850 3.45 39.47 -12.75
C VAL A 850 1.96 39.64 -13.01
N VAL A 851 1.21 38.55 -12.91
CA VAL A 851 -0.25 38.59 -13.00
C VAL A 851 -0.86 39.38 -11.84
N ILE A 852 -1.76 40.28 -12.17
CA ILE A 852 -2.48 41.14 -11.24
C ILE A 852 -4.00 40.95 -11.37
N PRO A 853 -4.79 41.23 -10.31
CA PRO A 853 -6.26 41.20 -10.37
C PRO A 853 -6.80 42.17 -11.42
N LYS A 854 -7.92 41.81 -12.06
CA LYS A 854 -8.52 42.63 -13.14
C LYS A 854 -9.09 43.95 -12.63
N GLU A 855 -9.39 44.03 -11.34
CA GLU A 855 -9.88 45.24 -10.66
C GLU A 855 -8.79 46.31 -10.51
N MET A 856 -7.52 45.96 -10.68
CA MET A 856 -6.42 46.92 -10.65
C MET A 856 -6.43 47.74 -11.96
N PRO A 857 -6.61 49.08 -11.90
CA PRO A 857 -6.53 49.93 -13.09
C PRO A 857 -5.15 49.86 -13.74
N LEU A 858 -5.11 49.63 -15.05
CA LEU A 858 -3.86 49.36 -15.78
C LEU A 858 -2.91 50.57 -15.83
N ASP A 859 -3.47 51.77 -15.91
CA ASP A 859 -2.75 53.04 -15.86
C ASP A 859 -2.02 53.23 -14.51
N ARG A 860 -2.64 52.82 -13.40
CA ARG A 860 -2.02 52.81 -12.08
C ARG A 860 -1.04 51.65 -11.91
N ALA A 861 -1.38 50.48 -12.44
CA ALA A 861 -0.54 49.28 -12.39
C ALA A 861 0.82 49.48 -13.09
N ALA A 862 0.87 50.28 -14.16
CA ALA A 862 2.08 50.62 -14.88
C ALA A 862 3.15 51.32 -14.01
N LEU A 863 2.74 51.99 -12.92
CA LEU A 863 3.65 52.68 -12.00
C LEU A 863 4.34 51.72 -11.02
N LEU A 864 3.76 50.53 -10.79
CA LEU A 864 4.13 49.67 -9.68
C LEU A 864 5.52 49.06 -9.81
N SER A 865 5.92 48.59 -10.99
CA SER A 865 7.15 47.82 -11.21
C SER A 865 8.38 48.65 -11.58
N CYS A 866 8.37 49.96 -11.29
CA CYS A 866 9.54 50.81 -11.49
C CYS A 866 9.75 51.71 -10.27
N ALA A 867 9.30 52.97 -10.34
CA ALA A 867 9.55 53.97 -9.31
C ALA A 867 8.91 53.60 -7.95
N VAL A 868 7.68 53.07 -7.97
CA VAL A 868 6.96 52.68 -6.75
C VAL A 868 7.68 51.53 -6.04
N LEU A 869 7.94 50.43 -6.74
CA LEU A 869 8.67 49.27 -6.20
C LEU A 869 10.06 49.65 -5.70
N THR A 870 10.77 50.50 -6.43
CA THR A 870 12.12 50.94 -6.06
C THR A 870 12.08 51.77 -4.77
N GLY A 871 11.19 52.74 -4.68
CA GLY A 871 11.05 53.62 -3.50
C GLY A 871 10.56 52.88 -2.26
N TYR A 872 9.48 52.10 -2.40
CA TYR A 872 8.93 51.27 -1.32
C TYR A 872 9.92 50.17 -0.90
N GLY A 873 10.52 49.48 -1.86
CA GLY A 873 11.50 48.42 -1.61
C GLY A 873 12.79 48.93 -0.96
N ALA A 874 13.22 50.16 -1.27
CA ALA A 874 14.35 50.78 -0.56
C ALA A 874 14.07 50.82 0.95
N VAL A 875 12.86 51.22 1.35
CA VAL A 875 12.45 51.28 2.75
C VAL A 875 12.28 49.87 3.34
N VAL A 876 11.48 49.03 2.70
CA VAL A 876 11.01 47.76 3.29
C VAL A 876 12.03 46.65 3.15
N ASN A 877 12.66 46.51 1.99
CA ASN A 877 13.57 45.40 1.71
C ASN A 877 15.03 45.75 1.99
N THR A 878 15.48 46.95 1.59
CA THR A 878 16.89 47.32 1.60
C THR A 878 17.34 47.85 2.95
N ALA A 879 16.66 48.89 3.44
CA ALA A 879 16.92 49.53 4.73
C ALA A 879 16.22 48.80 5.88
N LYS A 880 15.11 48.10 5.60
CA LYS A 880 14.28 47.41 6.61
C LYS A 880 13.88 48.36 7.74
N VAL A 881 13.36 49.52 7.36
CA VAL A 881 12.86 50.52 8.29
C VAL A 881 11.90 49.88 9.28
N THR A 882 12.01 50.26 10.55
CA THR A 882 11.17 49.75 11.63
C THR A 882 10.11 50.77 12.01
N ALA A 883 8.95 50.30 12.47
CA ALA A 883 7.92 51.19 13.01
C ALA A 883 8.48 52.05 14.16
N GLY A 884 8.05 53.30 14.25
CA GLY A 884 8.51 54.25 15.27
C GLY A 884 9.81 55.00 14.95
N SER A 885 10.56 54.58 13.93
CA SER A 885 11.82 55.22 13.52
C SER A 885 11.63 56.58 12.86
N SER A 886 12.72 57.34 12.77
CA SER A 886 12.85 58.57 12.01
C SER A 886 13.46 58.32 10.63
N VAL A 887 12.81 58.87 9.59
CA VAL A 887 13.19 58.69 8.20
C VAL A 887 13.35 60.05 7.53
N ALA A 888 14.47 60.27 6.84
CA ALA A 888 14.65 61.44 5.98
C ALA A 888 14.82 61.00 4.51
N VAL A 889 14.10 61.62 3.59
CA VAL A 889 14.16 61.31 2.16
C VAL A 889 14.60 62.56 1.40
N PHE A 890 15.80 62.49 0.83
CA PHE A 890 16.40 63.54 0.02
C PHE A 890 16.11 63.29 -1.48
N GLY A 891 15.41 64.22 -2.10
CA GLY A 891 14.93 64.14 -3.48
C GLY A 891 13.55 63.51 -3.57
N CYS A 892 12.51 64.33 -3.61
CA CYS A 892 11.10 63.93 -3.70
C CYS A 892 10.63 63.76 -5.16
N GLY A 893 11.41 63.03 -5.96
CA GLY A 893 10.97 62.52 -7.27
C GLY A 893 10.08 61.29 -7.15
N GLY A 894 9.76 60.62 -8.27
CA GLY A 894 8.88 59.43 -8.25
C GLY A 894 9.36 58.31 -7.32
N VAL A 895 10.67 58.09 -7.18
CA VAL A 895 11.24 57.11 -6.24
C VAL A 895 11.15 57.62 -4.79
N GLY A 896 11.60 58.86 -4.52
CA GLY A 896 11.61 59.42 -3.17
C GLY A 896 10.21 59.60 -2.57
N LEU A 897 9.23 60.04 -3.36
CA LEU A 897 7.83 60.11 -2.93
C LEU A 897 7.29 58.73 -2.51
N ASN A 898 7.70 57.66 -3.20
CA ASN A 898 7.32 56.30 -2.82
C ASN A 898 8.14 55.73 -1.66
N SER A 899 9.34 56.26 -1.37
CA SER A 899 10.03 56.02 -0.10
C SER A 899 9.32 56.70 1.07
N VAL A 900 8.76 57.90 0.88
CA VAL A 900 7.90 58.56 1.89
C VAL A 900 6.66 57.69 2.17
N GLN A 901 5.97 57.21 1.12
CA GLN A 901 4.84 56.29 1.30
C GLN A 901 5.24 54.98 1.97
N GLY A 902 6.38 54.39 1.59
CA GLY A 902 6.92 53.18 2.22
C GLY A 902 7.17 53.38 3.72
N ALA A 903 7.78 54.51 4.11
CA ALA A 903 8.04 54.84 5.50
C ALA A 903 6.73 54.99 6.30
N ARG A 904 5.71 55.63 5.71
CA ARG A 904 4.37 55.74 6.31
C ARG A 904 3.73 54.36 6.48
N ILE A 905 3.75 53.52 5.45
CA ILE A 905 3.13 52.18 5.47
C ILE A 905 3.79 51.28 6.52
N VAL A 906 5.10 51.39 6.71
CA VAL A 906 5.86 50.70 7.78
C VAL A 906 5.53 51.24 9.18
N GLY A 907 5.01 52.46 9.29
CA GLY A 907 4.69 53.11 10.56
C GLY A 907 5.86 53.89 11.16
N ALA A 908 6.74 54.47 10.34
CA ALA A 908 7.75 55.42 10.81
C ALA A 908 7.08 56.62 11.49
N ARG A 909 7.61 57.06 12.63
CA ARG A 909 7.00 58.13 13.45
C ARG A 909 7.29 59.51 12.89
N THR A 910 8.50 59.72 12.40
CA THR A 910 8.95 61.01 11.86
C THR A 910 9.43 60.76 10.44
N ILE A 911 8.77 61.35 9.46
CA ILE A 911 9.10 61.25 8.04
C ILE A 911 9.37 62.66 7.52
N ILE A 912 10.61 62.94 7.12
CA ILE A 912 11.09 64.24 6.68
C ILE A 912 11.36 64.17 5.18
N ALA A 913 10.65 64.95 4.40
CA ALA A 913 10.85 65.07 2.96
C ALA A 913 11.73 66.29 2.66
N VAL A 914 12.83 66.10 1.93
CA VAL A 914 13.79 67.16 1.58
C VAL A 914 13.87 67.29 0.06
N ASP A 915 13.51 68.46 -0.46
CA ASP A 915 13.60 68.80 -1.88
C ASP A 915 13.85 70.31 -2.03
N VAL A 916 14.06 70.79 -3.25
CA VAL A 916 14.20 72.23 -3.57
C VAL A 916 12.89 72.84 -4.08
N ASN A 917 11.92 72.00 -4.44
CA ASN A 917 10.66 72.41 -5.04
C ASN A 917 9.49 72.21 -4.04
N ASP A 918 8.81 73.30 -3.70
CA ASP A 918 7.70 73.30 -2.74
C ASP A 918 6.49 72.46 -3.19
N GLU A 919 6.20 72.36 -4.48
CA GLU A 919 5.09 71.53 -4.98
C GLU A 919 5.32 70.04 -4.67
N LYS A 920 6.57 69.57 -4.82
CA LYS A 920 6.93 68.18 -4.47
C LYS A 920 6.85 67.94 -2.98
N LEU A 921 7.20 68.93 -2.17
CA LEU A 921 7.10 68.86 -0.70
C LEU A 921 5.63 68.80 -0.26
N GLU A 922 4.74 69.55 -0.89
CA GLU A 922 3.30 69.47 -0.64
C GLU A 922 2.72 68.11 -1.03
N ILE A 923 3.17 67.52 -2.15
CA ILE A 923 2.83 66.14 -2.50
C ILE A 923 3.37 65.17 -1.44
N ALA A 924 4.62 65.34 -0.99
CA ALA A 924 5.20 64.48 0.03
C ALA A 924 4.40 64.50 1.34
N LYS A 925 3.88 65.66 1.76
CA LYS A 925 2.96 65.78 2.93
C LYS A 925 1.70 64.94 2.72
N LYS A 926 1.03 65.08 1.56
CA LYS A 926 -0.16 64.27 1.23
C LYS A 926 0.14 62.77 1.24
N LEU A 927 1.34 62.38 0.86
CA LEU A 927 1.79 61.00 0.81
C LEU A 927 2.31 60.46 2.16
N GLY A 928 2.38 61.29 3.22
CA GLY A 928 2.69 60.85 4.57
C GLY A 928 3.93 61.47 5.21
N ALA A 929 4.58 62.44 4.57
CA ALA A 929 5.65 63.19 5.23
C ALA A 929 5.08 64.00 6.40
N THR A 930 5.67 63.82 7.58
CA THR A 930 5.33 64.59 8.79
C THR A 930 5.96 65.98 8.78
N HIS A 931 7.09 66.13 8.10
CA HIS A 931 7.85 67.37 8.00
C HIS A 931 8.39 67.52 6.58
N THR A 932 8.58 68.76 6.15
CA THR A 932 9.19 69.10 4.86
C THR A 932 10.27 70.13 5.05
N VAL A 933 11.35 70.01 4.29
CA VAL A 933 12.49 70.92 4.33
C VAL A 933 12.79 71.35 2.90
N ASN A 934 12.73 72.65 2.63
CA ASN A 934 13.14 73.20 1.35
C ASN A 934 14.63 73.56 1.39
N ALA A 935 15.46 72.74 0.75
CA ALA A 935 16.91 72.89 0.73
C ALA A 935 17.42 74.14 -0.03
N SER A 936 16.54 74.86 -0.74
CA SER A 936 16.86 76.16 -1.35
C SER A 936 16.82 77.30 -0.32
N ASN A 937 16.05 77.13 0.77
CA ASN A 937 15.74 78.19 1.72
C ASN A 937 16.48 78.03 3.05
N GLU A 938 16.84 76.81 3.43
CA GLU A 938 17.54 76.49 4.68
C GLU A 938 18.52 75.32 4.51
N ASP A 939 19.47 75.18 5.45
CA ASP A 939 20.38 74.03 5.46
C ASP A 939 19.62 72.75 5.86
N PRO A 940 19.49 71.76 4.96
CA PRO A 940 18.71 70.56 5.24
C PRO A 940 19.33 69.68 6.33
N VAL A 941 20.64 69.73 6.56
CA VAL A 941 21.30 68.93 7.60
C VAL A 941 20.93 69.48 8.98
N ALA A 942 21.04 70.80 9.15
CA ALA A 942 20.64 71.48 10.38
C ALA A 942 19.15 71.28 10.67
N ALA A 943 18.30 71.35 9.65
CA ALA A 943 16.86 71.15 9.79
C ALA A 943 16.51 69.71 10.25
N VAL A 944 17.10 68.67 9.63
CA VAL A 944 16.87 67.27 10.05
C VAL A 944 17.36 67.03 11.49
N LYS A 945 18.54 67.55 11.86
CA LYS A 945 19.07 67.43 13.23
C LYS A 945 18.20 68.15 14.26
N LYS A 946 17.61 69.29 13.90
CA LYS A 946 16.69 70.01 14.77
C LYS A 946 15.39 69.23 15.03
N ILE A 947 14.91 68.47 14.04
CA ILE A 947 13.65 67.71 14.14
C ILE A 947 13.83 66.44 14.98
N CYS A 948 14.91 65.67 14.75
CA CYS A 948 15.05 64.34 15.36
C CYS A 948 16.46 63.99 15.86
N GLY A 949 17.41 64.93 15.88
CA GLY A 949 18.80 64.67 16.27
C GLY A 949 19.68 64.02 15.18
N GLY A 950 19.11 63.83 14.00
CA GLY A 950 19.62 62.97 12.93
C GLY A 950 18.59 61.85 12.68
N ALA A 951 18.42 61.43 11.42
CA ALA A 951 17.43 60.41 11.09
C ALA A 951 18.03 58.99 11.14
N ASP A 952 17.27 58.04 11.70
CA ASP A 952 17.69 56.62 11.82
C ASP A 952 17.91 55.99 10.44
N PHE A 953 17.04 56.34 9.47
CA PHE A 953 17.16 55.92 8.09
C PHE A 953 17.10 57.12 7.16
N VAL A 954 18.12 57.29 6.32
CA VAL A 954 18.17 58.34 5.31
C VAL A 954 18.15 57.71 3.93
N PHE A 955 17.41 58.29 2.99
CA PHE A 955 17.35 57.85 1.60
C PHE A 955 17.78 58.99 0.68
N ASP A 956 18.76 58.77 -0.19
CA ASP A 956 19.01 59.64 -1.33
C ASP A 956 18.37 59.05 -2.59
N ALA A 957 17.44 59.80 -3.18
CA ALA A 957 16.84 59.51 -4.47
C ALA A 957 17.23 60.56 -5.54
N SER A 958 18.16 61.48 -5.23
CA SER A 958 18.61 62.51 -6.16
C SER A 958 19.77 62.07 -7.05
N GLY A 959 20.64 61.17 -6.57
CA GLY A 959 21.84 60.73 -7.29
C GLY A 959 22.88 61.84 -7.49
N ARG A 960 22.85 62.91 -6.67
CA ARG A 960 23.78 64.04 -6.73
C ARG A 960 24.76 64.01 -5.57
N GLU A 961 26.04 64.20 -5.85
CA GLU A 961 27.13 64.14 -4.86
C GLU A 961 26.91 65.09 -3.65
N ALA A 962 26.48 66.32 -3.92
CA ALA A 962 26.19 67.32 -2.88
C ALA A 962 25.05 66.85 -1.95
N THR A 963 23.97 66.33 -2.53
CA THR A 963 22.81 65.83 -1.76
C THR A 963 23.17 64.59 -0.95
N ILE A 964 23.96 63.68 -1.51
CA ILE A 964 24.42 62.47 -0.80
C ILE A 964 25.29 62.86 0.41
N SER A 965 26.15 63.85 0.25
CA SER A 965 26.99 64.38 1.34
C SER A 965 26.13 64.98 2.46
N GLN A 966 25.09 65.75 2.10
CA GLN A 966 24.12 66.27 3.06
C GLN A 966 23.33 65.16 3.75
N ALA A 967 22.84 64.17 2.98
CA ALA A 967 22.11 63.02 3.50
C ALA A 967 22.95 62.20 4.49
N TRP A 968 24.25 62.05 4.21
CA TRP A 968 25.19 61.38 5.11
C TRP A 968 25.34 62.12 6.43
N LEU A 969 25.53 63.43 6.40
CA LEU A 969 25.64 64.26 7.60
C LEU A 969 24.33 64.39 8.39
N ALA A 970 23.18 64.12 7.76
CA ALA A 970 21.85 64.11 8.37
C ALA A 970 21.50 62.76 9.03
N THR A 971 22.32 61.73 8.86
CA THR A 971 22.09 60.40 9.42
C THR A 971 22.41 60.39 10.92
N ALA A 972 21.62 59.68 11.74
CA ALA A 972 21.84 59.53 13.18
C ALA A 972 23.01 58.60 13.50
N VAL A 973 23.47 58.59 14.76
CA VAL A 973 24.37 57.55 15.31
C VAL A 973 23.72 56.18 15.12
N GLN A 974 24.49 55.18 14.70
CA GLN A 974 24.01 53.85 14.26
C GLN A 974 22.99 53.86 13.10
N GLY A 975 22.74 55.02 12.49
CA GLY A 975 21.80 55.18 11.40
C GLY A 975 22.35 54.70 10.06
N GLN A 976 21.45 54.52 9.10
CA GLN A 976 21.77 54.02 7.76
C GLN A 976 21.35 55.01 6.67
N LEU A 977 22.31 55.39 5.81
CA LEU A 977 22.06 56.05 4.54
C LEU A 977 21.89 55.01 3.42
N THR A 978 20.77 55.06 2.71
CA THR A 978 20.48 54.20 1.57
C THR A 978 20.51 55.01 0.27
N LEU A 979 21.42 54.66 -0.63
CA LEU A 979 21.58 55.30 -1.93
C LEU A 979 20.68 54.61 -2.95
N VAL A 980 19.66 55.32 -3.41
CA VAL A 980 18.66 54.83 -4.38
C VAL A 980 18.80 55.54 -5.73
N GLY A 981 19.20 56.82 -5.73
CA GLY A 981 19.48 57.59 -6.93
C GLY A 981 20.66 57.02 -7.74
N LEU A 982 20.54 57.05 -9.07
CA LEU A 982 21.61 56.58 -9.97
C LEU A 982 22.69 57.66 -10.10
N LEU A 983 23.90 57.35 -9.62
CA LEU A 983 25.11 58.14 -9.90
C LEU A 983 25.60 57.87 -11.32
N LYS A 984 26.26 58.85 -11.93
CA LYS A 984 26.92 58.66 -13.23
C LYS A 984 28.02 57.61 -13.10
N ASN A 985 28.11 56.69 -14.06
CA ASN A 985 29.20 55.70 -14.10
C ASN A 985 30.57 56.41 -14.06
N GLY A 986 31.42 56.04 -13.10
CA GLY A 986 32.72 56.66 -12.86
C GLY A 986 32.72 57.89 -11.94
N ALA A 987 31.57 58.31 -11.40
CA ALA A 987 31.52 59.38 -10.40
C ALA A 987 32.27 58.97 -9.11
N GLN A 988 32.93 59.95 -8.49
CA GLN A 988 33.65 59.77 -7.23
C GLN A 988 32.90 60.51 -6.12
N LEU A 989 32.58 59.80 -5.04
CA LEU A 989 31.92 60.38 -3.88
C LEU A 989 32.95 60.60 -2.76
N THR A 990 33.14 61.85 -2.36
CA THR A 990 33.93 62.20 -1.17
C THR A 990 32.98 62.44 -0.01
N ILE A 991 33.14 61.70 1.09
CA ILE A 991 32.31 61.80 2.29
C ILE A 991 33.17 62.05 3.53
N ASP A 992 32.58 62.68 4.55
CA ASP A 992 33.19 62.77 5.86
C ASP A 992 33.29 61.36 6.49
N ALA A 993 34.49 60.96 6.90
CA ALA A 993 34.73 59.66 7.50
C ALA A 993 34.37 59.61 9.00
N GLY A 994 34.26 60.76 9.68
CA GLY A 994 33.94 60.84 11.11
C GLY A 994 32.69 60.04 11.53
N PRO A 995 31.56 60.19 10.82
CA PRO A 995 30.35 59.38 10.99
C PRO A 995 30.52 57.85 11.11
N PHE A 996 31.54 57.24 10.48
CA PHE A 996 31.76 55.79 10.60
C PHE A 996 32.13 55.35 12.02
N VAL A 997 32.77 56.23 12.81
CA VAL A 997 33.09 55.96 14.22
C VAL A 997 31.83 55.84 15.07
N ASN A 998 30.73 56.46 14.64
CA ASN A 998 29.41 56.37 15.26
C ASN A 998 28.58 55.19 14.75
N GLU A 999 29.21 54.18 14.15
CA GLU A 999 28.58 53.00 13.56
C GLU A 999 27.53 53.32 12.47
N GLN A 1000 27.65 54.47 11.82
CA GLN A 1000 26.78 54.83 10.70
C GLN A 1000 27.16 54.00 9.46
N SER A 1001 26.17 53.65 8.64
CA SER A 1001 26.39 52.80 7.46
C SER A 1001 25.82 53.41 6.18
N ILE A 1002 26.49 53.15 5.06
CA ILE A 1002 26.02 53.52 3.71
C ILE A 1002 25.74 52.24 2.95
N LYS A 1003 24.56 52.15 2.32
CA LYS A 1003 24.12 50.98 1.57
C LYS A 1003 23.53 51.36 0.22
N GLY A 1004 24.01 50.72 -0.85
CA GLY A 1004 23.40 50.85 -2.18
C GLY A 1004 22.08 50.10 -2.28
N CYS A 1005 21.14 50.63 -3.05
CA CYS A 1005 19.84 50.03 -3.33
C CYS A 1005 19.64 49.87 -4.84
N TYR A 1006 19.77 48.63 -5.34
CA TYR A 1006 19.41 48.32 -6.72
C TYR A 1006 17.97 47.84 -6.79
N PHE A 1007 17.12 48.63 -7.45
CA PHE A 1007 15.71 48.30 -7.72
C PHE A 1007 14.92 47.91 -6.46
N GLY A 1008 15.17 48.60 -5.35
CA GLY A 1008 14.47 48.35 -4.08
C GLY A 1008 14.81 47.03 -3.41
N SER A 1009 15.88 46.31 -3.82
CA SER A 1009 16.15 44.92 -3.42
C SER A 1009 14.92 44.01 -3.56
N ALA A 1010 14.09 44.30 -4.56
CA ALA A 1010 12.76 43.74 -4.65
C ALA A 1010 12.75 42.31 -5.20
N ASN A 1011 11.82 41.50 -4.67
CA ASN A 1011 11.37 40.29 -5.33
C ASN A 1011 10.04 40.59 -6.01
N LEU A 1012 10.09 40.74 -7.33
CA LEU A 1012 8.99 41.20 -8.15
C LEU A 1012 7.66 40.46 -7.88
N GLN A 1013 7.67 39.13 -7.87
CA GLN A 1013 6.48 38.30 -7.72
C GLN A 1013 5.84 38.42 -6.33
N ARG A 1014 6.63 38.79 -5.32
CA ARG A 1014 6.14 39.05 -3.97
C ARG A 1014 5.67 40.50 -3.83
N ASP A 1015 6.54 41.43 -4.22
CA ASP A 1015 6.41 42.84 -3.86
C ASP A 1015 5.39 43.57 -4.72
N VAL A 1016 5.28 43.25 -6.02
CA VAL A 1016 4.22 43.82 -6.89
C VAL A 1016 2.84 43.42 -6.39
N ILE A 1017 2.64 42.15 -6.00
CA ILE A 1017 1.37 41.69 -5.44
C ILE A 1017 1.07 42.41 -4.11
N SER A 1018 2.08 42.63 -3.27
CA SER A 1018 1.93 43.40 -2.03
C SER A 1018 1.47 44.83 -2.31
N LEU A 1019 2.08 45.50 -3.28
CA LEU A 1019 1.75 46.88 -3.65
C LEU A 1019 0.35 47.00 -4.27
N VAL A 1020 -0.04 46.05 -5.12
CA VAL A 1020 -1.42 45.97 -5.64
C VAL A 1020 -2.42 45.87 -4.49
N LYS A 1021 -2.16 45.01 -3.51
CA LYS A 1021 -3.02 44.89 -2.33
C LYS A 1021 -3.08 46.18 -1.52
N SER A 1022 -1.94 46.85 -1.30
CA SER A 1022 -1.88 48.13 -0.59
C SER A 1022 -2.63 49.23 -1.33
N TYR A 1023 -2.61 49.25 -2.66
CA TYR A 1023 -3.39 50.21 -3.44
C TYR A 1023 -4.90 49.93 -3.33
N LEU A 1024 -5.32 48.69 -3.56
CA LEU A 1024 -6.73 48.30 -3.50
C LEU A 1024 -7.34 48.44 -2.09
N SER A 1025 -6.51 48.40 -1.03
CA SER A 1025 -6.95 48.66 0.35
C SER A 1025 -6.89 50.14 0.76
N GLY A 1026 -6.47 51.04 -0.13
CA GLY A 1026 -6.31 52.47 0.15
C GLY A 1026 -5.10 52.83 1.01
N GLN A 1027 -4.17 51.90 1.22
CA GLN A 1027 -2.93 52.14 1.99
C GLN A 1027 -1.79 52.73 1.14
N LEU A 1028 -1.81 52.52 -0.17
CA LEU A 1028 -0.87 53.09 -1.14
C LEU A 1028 -1.65 54.05 -2.05
N PHE A 1029 -1.13 55.27 -2.21
CA PHE A 1029 -1.75 56.28 -3.07
C PHE A 1029 -1.02 56.36 -4.40
N LEU A 1030 -1.77 56.17 -5.49
CA LEU A 1030 -1.28 56.29 -6.87
C LEU A 1030 -2.14 57.27 -7.70
N ASP A 1031 -3.13 57.90 -7.06
CA ASP A 1031 -4.14 58.73 -7.72
C ASP A 1031 -3.80 60.21 -7.83
#